data_AF-A0A4R1MV03-F1
#
_entry.id   AF-A0A4R1MV03-F1
#
_cell.length_a   1.000
_cell.length_b   1.000
_cell.length_c   1.000
_cell.angle_alpha   90.00
_cell.angle_beta   90.00
_cell.angle_gamma   90.00
#
_symmetry.space_group_name_H-M   'P 1'
#
loop_
_entity.id
_entity.type
_entity.pdbx_description
1 polymer ?
#
loop_
_entity_poly.entity_id
_entity_poly.type
_entity_poly.pdbx_seq_one_letter_code
_entity_poly.pdbx_strand_id
1 'polypeptide(L)'
;MTVRFHKAPGSGKLVAFNTNDTEWALLDEISMDEMHEFIAEYERTRIDIYWDETMLSRSKDGNHLRVFESTRTNNTQYFKAMYLQTMAGSELRGKPLMQHIRALPIEEQRSLVATHKPNSLLELKAVLLQPRNVIGPAFHEMLEQCGSVRPFIESITGPLSTTAAEYPYRYLELLTMLWAKGLYLFPFLVSTWPTPAKWLTLTDARYAGPRAALIKTVYMLPPNTSADFAWSHTCTFFAVSDISRHEDLSPSHIDDYYEVLCDRFPTEEDKKSSKARGRLRFVTTALLQRFNVANPEHAVEIKRRPRNNVAPEKRRVDGKFRWLATDRPELTAWADAFRGYIDSLNTARISSKVNRLNIFGDFICTLFEPPTGPLSIVRSKHIYDASLRNSNTFLEHLRANYESAKFRNDTLSSVRRFFDWFNDFLVATGSSDSHTFKNPIFTSDSTGKDDSPSKTERDSLPPYVIKELKEVILDNDFEFPRRNKISSVHVLDSANGDYKWVFYPGPAVCLYTLFDTPIRSHQARWLDIGVFDEFVYDPSTNASVPNPSKDAIPGRREGVLRLERDGLRANAWLTLWINTNKTAEYNTKQIGYVIPYVSEQLAGLLQLSIDWQKRYLPALKAPVPYIAYQKEVREAPRPNDVVGPQIAPLFRDPRNPDQIQPVSYPKLKRFYIQVLAEAQKRIERKYGHKLKLVTDNGKGGLTWTVDLHSLRVSGITNLIEAGVPLEVVSQFVAGHATLVMTLHYLKYSPAKLRRFLELAHERMLNDEDFVGSELFADYLDEFAPFMLGQEGTGVGAGFQALQDKTGIMTITSEGICPGTSCSEGGPVESVAQNRYAAVPGGKRCGLCRFWLTGPAHLLGQVAAVNNLAYTIRKKGLEVASLNDQRIDAEDEGNQRKARELRDRVDILNRELEIDINEWAARYRYAEKSVALMDEYLATKERVEGTDKAVPVPILTASSPLELKVTLEEAHEFALLDQITQMSEFTTGFKNREAELEKNAILSKMMVANGIKPFLLGLNEQQAHEAGNLLSALLLQQVRGHELDEVLNGKRQLNSYPGLANAFKVLEEHATPEALADRHGASRLATLVADVGGQDHHAFDDEGEELFG
;
A
#
# COMPACT_ATOMS: atom_id res chain seq x y z
N MET A 1 2.92 26.23 47.87
CA MET A 1 3.96 25.38 47.25
C MET A 1 3.30 24.16 46.63
N THR A 2 3.21 24.11 45.31
CA THR A 2 2.63 23.00 44.52
C THR A 2 3.72 22.21 43.79
N VAL A 3 4.84 21.98 44.47
CA VAL A 3 5.88 21.06 44.00
C VAL A 3 5.48 19.65 44.42
N ARG A 4 5.35 18.75 43.45
CA ARG A 4 5.08 17.33 43.65
C ARG A 4 6.39 16.54 43.58
N PHE A 5 6.45 15.42 44.29
CA PHE A 5 7.63 14.56 44.30
C PHE A 5 7.29 13.18 43.73
N HIS A 6 8.12 12.70 42.81
CA HIS A 6 7.96 11.40 42.17
C HIS A 6 9.22 10.56 42.40
N LYS A 7 9.07 9.34 42.92
CA LYS A 7 10.21 8.43 43.09
C LYS A 7 10.63 7.85 41.74
N ALA A 8 11.86 8.11 41.32
CA ALA A 8 12.47 7.50 40.14
C ALA A 8 12.82 6.03 40.43
N PRO A 9 12.32 5.06 39.65
CA PRO A 9 12.59 3.64 39.91
C PRO A 9 14.03 3.24 39.55
N GLY A 10 14.65 3.92 38.56
CA GLY A 10 16.03 3.66 38.15
C GLY A 10 17.06 4.14 39.16
N SER A 11 17.05 5.46 39.44
CA SER A 11 18.02 6.07 40.36
C SER A 11 17.62 6.04 41.84
N GLY A 12 16.35 5.75 42.15
CA GLY A 12 15.81 5.85 43.52
C GLY A 12 15.56 7.28 44.00
N LYS A 13 15.94 8.30 43.22
CA LYS A 13 15.84 9.73 43.56
C LYS A 13 14.37 10.19 43.66
N LEU A 14 14.06 11.07 44.60
CA LEU A 14 12.80 11.81 44.62
C LEU A 14 12.93 13.02 43.69
N VAL A 15 12.27 12.94 42.54
CA VAL A 15 12.26 13.98 41.51
C VAL A 15 11.20 15.02 41.84
N ALA A 16 11.60 16.28 41.92
CA ALA A 16 10.72 17.41 42.15
C ALA A 16 10.09 17.88 40.82
N PHE A 17 8.79 18.18 40.84
CA PHE A 17 8.00 18.60 39.69
C PHE A 17 7.12 19.81 40.04
N ASN A 18 7.35 20.95 39.41
CA ASN A 18 6.56 22.15 39.61
C ASN A 18 5.29 22.15 38.75
N THR A 19 4.12 22.11 39.39
CA THR A 19 2.81 22.14 38.71
C THR A 19 2.18 23.54 38.64
N ASN A 20 2.79 24.55 39.27
CA ASN A 20 2.27 25.91 39.27
C ASN A 20 2.48 26.60 37.91
N ASP A 21 1.47 27.32 37.44
CA ASP A 21 1.43 27.96 36.13
C ASP A 21 2.38 29.14 36.00
N THR A 22 2.47 29.93 37.06
CA THR A 22 3.12 31.25 37.05
C THR A 22 4.23 31.34 38.08
N GLU A 23 4.13 30.61 39.19
CA GLU A 23 5.14 30.62 40.24
C GLU A 23 6.27 29.62 39.95
N TRP A 24 7.50 30.07 40.11
CA TRP A 24 8.70 29.23 40.13
C TRP A 24 8.90 28.61 41.51
N ALA A 25 9.79 27.62 41.62
CA ALA A 25 10.11 26.97 42.89
C ALA A 25 11.62 26.86 43.12
N LEU A 26 12.06 27.14 44.35
CA LEU A 26 13.38 26.78 44.86
C LEU A 26 13.29 25.47 45.64
N LEU A 27 14.23 24.56 45.39
CA LEU A 27 14.27 23.25 46.04
C LEU A 27 15.05 23.29 47.36
N ASP A 28 16.08 24.11 47.43
CA ASP A 28 16.89 24.34 48.64
C ASP A 28 16.97 25.84 48.96
N GLU A 29 17.23 26.18 50.23
CA GLU A 29 17.53 27.57 50.64
C GLU A 29 18.95 27.94 50.20
N ILE A 30 19.09 29.06 49.50
CA ILE A 30 20.37 29.57 49.02
C ILE A 30 20.76 30.77 49.90
N SER A 31 21.95 30.72 50.48
CA SER A 31 22.49 31.86 51.24
C SER A 31 22.91 33.00 50.31
N MET A 32 23.05 34.21 50.87
CA MET A 32 23.53 35.36 50.09
C MET A 32 24.92 35.10 49.50
N ASP A 33 25.84 34.54 50.29
CA ASP A 33 27.21 34.26 49.87
C ASP A 33 27.25 33.25 48.71
N GLU A 34 26.49 32.15 48.80
CA GLU A 34 26.35 31.19 47.70
C GLU A 34 25.80 31.86 46.44
N MET A 35 24.80 32.72 46.56
CA MET A 35 24.23 33.45 45.42
C MET A 35 25.25 34.42 44.78
N HIS A 36 26.10 35.08 45.57
CA HIS A 36 27.21 35.87 45.04
C HIS A 36 28.21 34.99 44.27
N GLU A 37 28.55 33.80 44.78
CA GLU A 37 29.41 32.86 44.05
C GLU A 37 28.79 32.40 42.72
N PHE A 38 27.47 32.13 42.71
CA PHE A 38 26.73 31.80 41.49
C PHE A 38 26.76 32.90 40.44
N ILE A 39 26.57 34.16 40.87
CA ILE A 39 26.67 35.31 39.95
C ILE A 39 28.09 35.42 39.39
N ALA A 40 29.13 35.23 40.21
CA ALA A 40 30.52 35.28 39.73
C ALA A 40 30.87 34.13 38.77
N GLU A 41 30.28 32.94 38.96
CA GLU A 41 30.39 31.82 38.00
C GLU A 41 29.69 32.13 36.67
N TYR A 42 28.49 32.72 36.73
CA TYR A 42 27.77 33.18 35.54
C TYR A 42 28.57 34.23 34.76
N GLU A 43 29.13 35.24 35.45
CA GLU A 43 29.93 36.29 34.83
C GLU A 43 31.13 35.72 34.09
N ARG A 44 31.89 34.80 34.72
CA ARG A 44 33.02 34.09 34.09
C ARG A 44 32.58 33.34 32.84
N THR A 45 31.55 32.51 32.96
CA THR A 45 31.00 31.71 31.85
C THR A 45 30.55 32.61 30.70
N ARG A 46 29.94 33.75 31.00
CA ARG A 46 29.45 34.67 29.98
C ARG A 46 30.57 35.45 29.29
N ILE A 47 31.60 35.85 30.04
CA ILE A 47 32.81 36.45 29.49
C ILE A 47 33.47 35.45 28.53
N ASP A 48 33.59 34.19 28.93
CA ASP A 48 34.15 33.13 28.10
C ASP A 48 33.43 33.01 26.76
N ILE A 49 32.09 32.87 26.81
CA ILE A 49 31.27 32.73 25.61
C ILE A 49 31.39 33.96 24.71
N TYR A 50 31.34 35.17 25.28
CA TYR A 50 31.42 36.39 24.49
C TYR A 50 32.79 36.54 23.82
N TRP A 51 33.87 36.14 24.50
CA TRP A 51 35.21 36.15 23.92
C TRP A 51 35.31 35.19 22.73
N ASP A 52 34.81 33.97 22.88
CA ASP A 52 34.89 32.94 21.84
C ASP A 52 33.98 33.27 20.63
N GLU A 53 32.73 33.66 20.88
CA GLU A 53 31.74 33.90 19.81
C GLU A 53 31.86 35.26 19.14
N THR A 54 32.27 36.30 19.89
CA THR A 54 32.30 37.67 19.38
C THR A 54 33.71 38.18 19.18
N MET A 55 34.59 38.07 20.18
CA MET A 55 35.92 38.68 20.09
C MET A 55 36.89 37.93 19.16
N LEU A 56 36.84 36.59 19.16
CA LEU A 56 37.68 35.74 18.31
C LEU A 56 37.06 35.43 16.93
N SER A 57 35.85 35.95 16.65
CA SER A 57 35.19 35.78 15.36
C SER A 57 35.90 36.55 14.24
N ARG A 58 36.00 35.95 13.06
CA ARG A 58 36.60 36.60 11.87
C ARG A 58 35.63 37.64 11.29
N SER A 59 36.15 38.79 10.86
CA SER A 59 35.37 39.81 10.16
C SER A 59 34.89 39.31 8.79
N LYS A 60 33.74 39.81 8.33
CA LYS A 60 33.20 39.50 7.00
C LYS A 60 33.93 40.24 5.87
N ASP A 61 34.54 41.38 6.18
CA ASP A 61 35.03 42.35 5.19
C ASP A 61 36.58 42.41 5.13
N GLY A 62 37.31 41.46 5.72
CA GLY A 62 38.78 41.40 5.59
C GLY A 62 39.51 40.32 6.40
N ASN A 63 40.85 40.31 6.30
CA ASN A 63 41.76 39.40 7.03
C ASN A 63 42.06 39.89 8.46
N HIS A 64 41.02 40.17 9.24
CA HIS A 64 41.17 40.55 10.64
C HIS A 64 39.99 40.04 11.48
N LEU A 65 40.15 40.08 12.81
CA LEU A 65 39.08 39.72 13.74
C LEU A 65 38.02 40.82 13.83
N ARG A 66 36.77 40.43 14.08
CA ARG A 66 35.61 41.32 14.23
C ARG A 66 35.81 42.37 15.33
N VAL A 67 36.53 42.01 16.40
CA VAL A 67 36.87 42.93 17.49
C VAL A 67 37.67 44.16 17.04
N PHE A 68 38.34 44.05 15.89
CA PHE A 68 39.09 45.14 15.27
C PHE A 68 38.32 45.85 14.15
N GLU A 69 37.00 45.67 14.06
CA GLU A 69 36.15 46.50 13.20
C GLU A 69 36.09 47.94 13.74
N SER A 70 36.01 48.89 12.82
CA SER A 70 36.01 50.34 13.12
C SER A 70 34.61 50.88 12.90
N THR A 71 34.16 51.76 13.79
CA THR A 71 32.89 52.47 13.59
C THR A 71 32.96 53.41 12.38
N ARG A 72 31.82 53.96 11.93
CA ARG A 72 31.77 54.99 10.84
C ARG A 72 32.67 56.21 11.11
N THR A 73 33.04 56.45 12.37
CA THR A 73 33.93 57.52 12.83
C THR A 73 35.39 57.07 13.06
N ASN A 74 35.77 55.86 12.65
CA ASN A 74 37.11 55.24 12.84
C ASN A 74 37.55 55.07 14.30
N ASN A 75 36.60 54.95 15.24
CA ASN A 75 36.89 54.70 16.65
C ASN A 75 36.85 53.19 16.98
N THR A 76 37.48 52.82 18.09
CA THR A 76 37.47 51.45 18.63
C THR A 76 36.06 51.08 19.10
N GLN A 77 35.52 49.97 18.58
CA GLN A 77 34.15 49.56 18.86
C GLN A 77 34.01 48.73 20.15
N TYR A 78 35.04 47.94 20.49
CA TYR A 78 34.98 46.93 21.54
C TYR A 78 35.90 47.25 22.73
N PHE A 79 37.21 47.36 22.49
CA PHE A 79 38.19 47.70 23.51
C PHE A 79 38.23 49.20 23.81
N LYS A 80 38.63 49.57 25.03
CA LYS A 80 39.00 50.96 25.33
C LYS A 80 40.27 51.34 24.58
N ALA A 81 40.32 52.56 24.06
CA ALA A 81 41.45 53.03 23.25
C ALA A 81 42.82 52.92 23.96
N MET A 82 42.89 53.25 25.25
CA MET A 82 44.13 53.12 26.04
C MET A 82 44.52 51.66 26.27
N TYR A 83 43.54 50.77 26.48
CA TYR A 83 43.82 49.35 26.69
C TYR A 83 44.30 48.70 25.39
N LEU A 84 43.74 49.09 24.25
CA LEU A 84 44.16 48.62 22.94
C LEU A 84 45.61 48.98 22.60
N GLN A 85 46.10 50.14 23.06
CA GLN A 85 47.49 50.57 22.91
C GLN A 85 48.45 49.69 23.70
N THR A 86 48.11 49.45 24.97
CA THR A 86 48.87 48.55 25.84
C THR A 86 48.88 47.13 25.28
N MET A 87 47.73 46.65 24.82
CA MET A 87 47.59 45.33 24.22
C MET A 87 48.44 45.17 22.97
N ALA A 88 48.48 46.18 22.10
CA ALA A 88 49.26 46.17 20.86
C ALA A 88 50.74 46.55 21.03
N GLY A 89 51.17 46.92 22.25
CA GLY A 89 52.54 47.38 22.50
C GLY A 89 52.96 48.59 21.66
N SER A 90 52.02 49.49 21.33
CA SER A 90 52.22 50.57 20.36
C SER A 90 51.76 51.94 20.88
N GLU A 91 52.53 52.98 20.58
CA GLU A 91 52.17 54.38 20.90
C GLU A 91 51.13 54.98 19.91
N LEU A 92 50.82 54.26 18.83
CA LEU A 92 49.86 54.70 17.81
C LEU A 92 48.45 54.88 18.41
N ARG A 93 47.68 55.85 17.91
CA ARG A 93 46.30 56.14 18.37
C ARG A 93 45.30 56.08 17.21
N GLY A 94 44.05 55.72 17.47
CA GLY A 94 42.96 55.82 16.50
C GLY A 94 43.16 54.97 15.24
N LYS A 95 42.95 55.55 14.06
CA LYS A 95 43.01 54.85 12.76
C LYS A 95 44.37 54.17 12.46
N PRO A 96 45.54 54.80 12.69
CA PRO A 96 46.85 54.16 12.57
C PRO A 96 47.04 52.90 13.42
N LEU A 97 46.57 52.90 14.68
CA LEU A 97 46.66 51.75 15.58
C LEU A 97 45.82 50.58 15.06
N MET A 98 44.59 50.86 14.61
CA MET A 98 43.71 49.85 14.04
C MET A 98 44.27 49.25 12.74
N GLN A 99 44.88 50.06 11.88
CA GLN A 99 45.53 49.57 10.66
C GLN A 99 46.75 48.68 10.98
N HIS A 100 47.54 49.05 11.98
CA HIS A 100 48.68 48.26 12.44
C HIS A 100 48.24 46.87 12.93
N ILE A 101 47.21 46.79 13.79
CA ILE A 101 46.70 45.53 14.31
C ILE A 101 46.04 44.69 13.21
N ARG A 102 45.32 45.30 12.27
CA ARG A 102 44.71 44.60 11.12
C ARG A 102 45.73 44.06 10.11
N ALA A 103 46.93 44.62 10.08
CA ALA A 103 48.01 44.16 9.21
C ALA A 103 48.73 42.92 9.76
N LEU A 104 48.56 42.60 11.05
CA LEU A 104 49.11 41.39 11.64
C LEU A 104 48.45 40.13 11.07
N PRO A 105 49.17 38.99 10.99
CA PRO A 105 48.58 37.69 10.68
C PRO A 105 47.39 37.37 11.60
N ILE A 106 46.38 36.66 11.08
CA ILE A 106 45.14 36.40 11.84
C ILE A 106 45.38 35.54 13.08
N GLU A 107 46.39 34.67 13.06
CA GLU A 107 46.76 33.85 14.23
C GLU A 107 47.46 34.68 15.31
N GLU A 108 48.25 35.69 14.93
CA GLU A 108 48.82 36.65 15.88
C GLU A 108 47.73 37.53 16.49
N GLN A 109 46.77 37.98 15.68
CA GLN A 109 45.59 38.70 16.18
C GLN A 109 44.78 37.85 17.18
N ARG A 110 44.59 36.55 16.90
CA ARG A 110 43.90 35.60 17.80
C ARG A 110 44.67 35.41 19.10
N SER A 111 45.98 35.18 19.02
CA SER A 111 46.84 35.06 20.20
C SER A 111 46.76 36.32 21.06
N LEU A 112 46.84 37.50 20.44
CA LEU A 112 46.79 38.79 21.13
C LEU A 112 45.49 38.98 21.92
N VAL A 113 44.36 38.67 21.29
CA VAL A 113 43.02 38.79 21.90
C VAL A 113 42.80 37.70 22.96
N ALA A 114 43.33 36.50 22.77
CA ALA A 114 43.20 35.39 23.73
C ALA A 114 43.99 35.65 25.03
N THR A 115 45.21 36.22 24.95
CA THR A 115 46.04 36.53 26.13
C THR A 115 45.41 37.60 27.05
N HIS A 116 44.57 38.48 26.50
CA HIS A 116 43.94 39.59 27.22
C HIS A 116 42.48 39.31 27.61
N LYS A 117 42.11 38.04 27.72
CA LYS A 117 40.78 37.62 28.15
C LYS A 117 40.59 37.93 29.66
N PRO A 118 39.57 38.72 30.05
CA PRO A 118 39.30 39.00 31.45
C PRO A 118 38.68 37.80 32.16
N ASN A 119 38.93 37.64 33.46
CA ASN A 119 38.39 36.56 34.30
C ASN A 119 37.36 37.05 35.34
N SER A 120 37.10 38.36 35.41
CA SER A 120 36.12 38.96 36.33
C SER A 120 35.43 40.18 35.72
N LEU A 121 34.28 40.59 36.29
CA LEU A 121 33.60 41.83 35.89
C LEU A 121 34.48 43.08 36.05
N LEU A 122 35.33 43.10 37.09
CA LEU A 122 36.22 44.24 37.37
C LEU A 122 37.29 44.38 36.27
N GLU A 123 37.88 43.26 35.84
CA GLU A 123 38.79 43.22 34.70
C GLU A 123 38.05 43.55 33.38
N LEU A 124 36.85 43.01 33.18
CA LEU A 124 36.05 43.29 31.99
C LEU A 124 35.74 44.80 31.85
N LYS A 125 35.41 45.46 32.97
CA LYS A 125 35.20 46.91 33.04
C LYS A 125 36.47 47.68 32.71
N ALA A 126 37.66 47.15 32.98
CA ALA A 126 38.93 47.77 32.63
C ALA A 126 39.23 47.64 31.12
N VAL A 127 38.88 46.50 30.52
CA VAL A 127 39.23 46.12 29.14
C VAL A 127 38.27 46.72 28.09
N LEU A 128 36.96 46.63 28.31
CA LEU A 128 35.94 46.96 27.29
C LEU A 128 35.35 48.36 27.43
N LEU A 129 34.96 48.94 26.29
CA LEU A 129 34.26 50.23 26.24
C LEU A 129 32.85 50.14 26.80
N GLN A 130 32.13 49.04 26.52
CA GLN A 130 30.75 48.80 26.94
C GLN A 130 30.62 47.40 27.58
N PRO A 131 31.08 47.20 28.83
CA PRO A 131 31.00 45.91 29.52
C PRO A 131 29.55 45.46 29.77
N ARG A 132 28.60 46.41 29.86
CA ARG A 132 27.15 46.12 29.98
C ARG A 132 26.60 45.32 28.81
N ASN A 133 27.20 45.39 27.62
CA ASN A 133 26.75 44.59 26.47
C ASN A 133 27.07 43.10 26.62
N VAL A 134 27.96 42.73 27.54
CA VAL A 134 28.44 41.35 27.74
C VAL A 134 27.63 40.65 28.82
N ILE A 135 27.59 41.24 30.02
CA ILE A 135 26.99 40.65 31.23
C ILE A 135 25.56 41.20 31.47
N GLY A 136 25.23 42.39 30.95
CA GLY A 136 23.93 43.03 31.11
C GLY A 136 23.81 43.81 32.43
N PRO A 137 22.86 43.44 33.32
CA PRO A 137 22.59 44.16 34.57
C PRO A 137 23.59 43.80 35.69
N ALA A 138 23.72 44.68 36.69
CA ALA A 138 24.60 44.48 37.84
C ALA A 138 23.93 43.56 38.86
N PHE A 139 23.98 42.24 38.63
CA PHE A 139 23.31 41.24 39.47
C PHE A 139 23.69 41.30 40.95
N HIS A 140 24.95 41.58 41.28
CA HIS A 140 25.40 41.76 42.66
C HIS A 140 24.70 42.94 43.35
N GLU A 141 24.61 44.10 42.68
CA GLU A 141 23.93 45.30 43.21
C GLU A 141 22.42 45.05 43.36
N MET A 142 21.81 44.33 42.41
CA MET A 142 20.39 43.95 42.48
C MET A 142 20.12 43.00 43.66
N LEU A 143 21.00 42.03 43.91
CA LEU A 143 20.88 41.10 45.02
C LEU A 143 20.97 41.83 46.38
N GLU A 144 21.91 42.75 46.52
CA GLU A 144 22.05 43.60 47.71
C GLU A 144 20.82 44.49 47.94
N GLN A 145 20.27 45.11 46.88
CA GLN A 145 19.06 45.92 46.95
C GLN A 145 17.82 45.13 47.37
N CYS A 146 17.70 43.88 46.94
CA CYS A 146 16.61 42.99 47.31
C CYS A 146 16.73 42.43 48.75
N GLY A 147 17.93 42.47 49.34
CA GLY A 147 18.21 42.04 50.72
C GLY A 147 18.07 40.54 50.99
N SER A 148 17.58 39.75 50.03
CA SER A 148 17.48 38.28 50.11
C SER A 148 17.36 37.66 48.71
N VAL A 149 17.72 36.37 48.60
CA VAL A 149 17.79 35.65 47.31
C VAL A 149 16.43 35.47 46.65
N ARG A 150 15.36 35.22 47.42
CA ARG A 150 14.02 34.94 46.87
C ARG A 150 13.39 36.16 46.17
N PRO A 151 13.34 37.37 46.76
CA PRO A 151 12.94 38.59 46.06
C PRO A 151 13.84 38.95 44.88
N PHE A 152 15.15 38.64 44.96
CA PHE A 152 16.05 38.80 43.81
C PHE A 152 15.65 37.90 42.64
N ILE A 153 15.40 36.60 42.87
CA ILE A 153 14.94 35.67 41.82
C ILE A 153 13.57 36.08 41.26
N GLU A 154 12.67 36.59 42.10
CA GLU A 154 11.38 37.15 41.66
C GLU A 154 11.59 38.35 40.72
N SER A 155 12.51 39.25 41.06
CA SER A 155 12.81 40.46 40.26
C SER A 155 13.33 40.16 38.86
N ILE A 156 14.02 39.03 38.66
CA ILE A 156 14.53 38.60 37.35
C ILE A 156 13.56 37.68 36.61
N THR A 157 12.73 36.92 37.32
CA THR A 157 11.77 35.97 36.71
C THR A 157 10.49 36.66 36.26
N GLY A 158 9.94 37.57 37.07
CA GLY A 158 8.71 38.30 36.77
C GLY A 158 8.72 38.99 35.40
N PRO A 159 9.74 39.81 35.06
CA PRO A 159 9.83 40.52 33.79
C PRO A 159 9.88 39.62 32.55
N LEU A 160 10.34 38.36 32.69
CA LEU A 160 10.42 37.40 31.58
C LEU A 160 9.04 36.92 31.11
N SER A 161 8.02 37.03 31.96
CA SER A 161 6.66 36.58 31.65
C SER A 161 5.81 37.63 30.91
N THR A 162 6.16 38.92 30.96
CA THR A 162 5.28 40.04 30.56
C THR A 162 5.84 40.96 29.47
N THR A 163 6.82 40.52 28.65
CA THR A 163 7.55 41.33 27.63
C THR A 163 8.37 42.53 28.16
N ALA A 164 8.35 42.78 29.47
CA ALA A 164 8.91 43.99 30.10
C ALA A 164 10.40 43.90 30.48
N ALA A 165 11.06 42.77 30.22
CA ALA A 165 12.47 42.58 30.59
C ALA A 165 13.40 43.44 29.72
N GLU A 166 14.26 44.25 30.36
CA GLU A 166 15.34 45.01 29.70
C GLU A 166 16.45 44.07 29.18
N TYR A 167 16.78 43.01 29.95
CA TYR A 167 17.82 42.03 29.61
C TYR A 167 17.31 40.57 29.64
N PRO A 168 16.32 40.20 28.81
CA PRO A 168 15.64 38.91 28.91
C PRO A 168 16.56 37.70 28.71
N TYR A 169 17.59 37.84 27.88
CA TYR A 169 18.57 36.78 27.66
C TYR A 169 19.44 36.53 28.90
N ARG A 170 19.88 37.59 29.58
CA ARG A 170 20.81 37.51 30.73
C ARG A 170 20.11 36.93 31.96
N TYR A 171 18.89 37.39 32.23
CA TYR A 171 18.05 36.82 33.28
C TYR A 171 17.84 35.32 33.08
N LEU A 172 17.55 34.90 31.85
CA LEU A 172 17.31 33.50 31.56
C LEU A 172 18.57 32.62 31.70
N GLU A 173 19.74 33.12 31.29
CA GLU A 173 20.99 32.36 31.42
C GLU A 173 21.32 32.08 32.89
N LEU A 174 21.20 33.08 33.77
CA LEU A 174 21.42 32.90 35.22
C LEU A 174 20.42 31.90 35.82
N LEU A 175 19.13 32.03 35.49
CA LEU A 175 18.10 31.07 35.92
C LEU A 175 18.36 29.65 35.38
N THR A 176 18.89 29.54 34.16
CA THR A 176 19.24 28.25 33.55
C THR A 176 20.41 27.59 34.30
N MET A 177 21.39 28.36 34.77
CA MET A 177 22.50 27.84 35.59
C MET A 177 22.00 27.36 36.97
N LEU A 178 21.09 28.11 37.61
CA LEU A 178 20.45 27.67 38.84
C LEU A 178 19.63 26.39 38.65
N TRP A 179 18.91 26.28 37.51
CA TRP A 179 18.23 25.04 37.12
C TRP A 179 19.21 23.90 36.87
N ALA A 180 20.34 24.15 36.19
CA ALA A 180 21.35 23.13 35.90
C ALA A 180 21.91 22.48 37.17
N LYS A 181 22.13 23.27 38.23
CA LYS A 181 22.55 22.78 39.55
C LYS A 181 21.41 22.13 40.37
N GLY A 182 20.18 22.16 39.88
CA GLY A 182 19.03 21.53 40.52
C GLY A 182 18.44 22.33 41.68
N LEU A 183 18.67 23.64 41.74
CA LEU A 183 18.16 24.50 42.81
C LEU A 183 16.86 25.20 42.43
N TYR A 184 16.64 25.45 41.14
CA TYR A 184 15.51 26.23 40.62
C TYR A 184 14.68 25.41 39.63
N LEU A 185 13.34 25.49 39.75
CA LEU A 185 12.38 24.95 38.78
C LEU A 185 11.57 26.07 38.15
N PHE A 186 11.47 26.04 36.82
CA PHE A 186 10.67 26.99 36.07
C PHE A 186 9.16 26.80 36.34
N PRO A 187 8.34 27.84 36.14
CA PRO A 187 6.89 27.70 36.15
C PRO A 187 6.41 26.90 34.94
N PHE A 188 5.25 26.26 35.08
CA PHE A 188 4.73 25.32 34.10
C PHE A 188 4.44 25.96 32.73
N LEU A 189 4.00 27.22 32.72
CA LEU A 189 3.75 27.98 31.49
C LEU A 189 4.98 28.71 30.94
N VAL A 190 6.20 28.30 31.29
CA VAL A 190 7.43 28.86 30.68
C VAL A 190 7.42 28.84 29.13
N SER A 191 6.65 27.93 28.51
CA SER A 191 6.47 27.92 27.06
C SER A 191 5.74 29.12 26.48
N THR A 192 4.87 29.78 27.26
CA THR A 192 4.11 30.96 26.81
C THR A 192 4.92 32.25 26.92
N TRP A 193 6.09 32.22 27.57
CA TRP A 193 6.93 33.40 27.71
C TRP A 193 7.31 33.95 26.33
N PRO A 194 7.22 35.27 26.11
CA PRO A 194 7.47 35.89 24.81
C PRO A 194 8.94 35.84 24.37
N THR A 195 9.86 35.43 25.26
CA THR A 195 11.31 35.40 24.99
C THR A 195 11.65 34.36 23.91
N PRO A 196 12.22 34.76 22.76
CA PRO A 196 12.46 33.88 21.61
C PRO A 196 13.62 32.90 21.80
N ALA A 197 14.66 33.23 22.57
CA ALA A 197 15.81 32.35 22.76
C ALA A 197 15.71 31.37 23.94
N LYS A 198 14.53 31.25 24.56
CA LYS A 198 14.45 30.50 25.82
C LYS A 198 14.89 29.04 25.72
N TRP A 199 14.53 28.39 24.62
CA TRP A 199 14.94 27.01 24.34
C TRP A 199 16.39 26.90 23.89
N LEU A 200 16.94 27.96 23.27
CA LEU A 200 18.36 27.99 22.90
C LEU A 200 19.22 28.00 24.16
N THR A 201 18.88 28.85 25.14
CA THR A 201 19.59 28.94 26.42
C THR A 201 19.48 27.64 27.23
N LEU A 202 18.28 27.07 27.36
CA LEU A 202 18.05 25.80 28.10
C LEU A 202 18.73 24.59 27.46
N THR A 203 19.11 24.66 26.18
CA THR A 203 19.76 23.54 25.46
C THR A 203 21.21 23.82 25.07
N ASP A 204 21.77 24.91 25.58
CA ASP A 204 23.18 25.24 25.50
C ASP A 204 23.93 24.58 26.67
N ALA A 205 24.88 23.70 26.35
CA ALA A 205 25.64 22.94 27.34
C ALA A 205 26.46 23.84 28.28
N ARG A 206 26.76 25.09 27.88
CA ARG A 206 27.54 26.03 28.68
C ARG A 206 26.76 26.60 29.86
N TYR A 207 25.43 26.71 29.74
CA TYR A 207 24.56 27.18 30.83
C TYR A 207 23.80 26.03 31.49
N ALA A 208 23.27 25.10 30.71
CA ALA A 208 22.46 23.98 31.19
C ALA A 208 23.28 22.73 31.58
N GLY A 209 24.60 22.75 31.36
CA GLY A 209 25.50 21.65 31.68
C GLY A 209 25.06 20.32 31.03
N PRO A 210 25.09 19.18 31.76
CA PRO A 210 24.72 17.89 31.22
C PRO A 210 23.22 17.80 30.86
N ARG A 211 22.36 18.64 31.44
CA ARG A 211 20.91 18.64 31.15
C ARG A 211 20.60 19.07 29.72
N ALA A 212 21.46 19.89 29.11
CA ALA A 212 21.34 20.26 27.70
C ALA A 212 21.37 19.04 26.76
N ALA A 213 22.24 18.07 27.07
CA ALA A 213 22.34 16.82 26.31
C ALA A 213 21.10 15.94 26.56
N LEU A 214 20.61 15.86 27.80
CA LEU A 214 19.42 15.07 28.15
C LEU A 214 18.21 15.47 27.31
N ILE A 215 17.94 16.78 27.15
CA ILE A 215 16.81 17.26 26.35
C ILE A 215 16.91 16.77 24.90
N LYS A 216 18.10 16.90 24.29
CA LYS A 216 18.36 16.52 22.89
C LYS A 216 18.25 15.01 22.66
N THR A 217 18.53 14.19 23.68
CA THR A 217 18.35 12.73 23.60
C THR A 217 16.90 12.27 23.72
N VAL A 218 15.92 13.15 23.90
CA VAL A 218 14.49 12.78 23.90
C VAL A 218 13.80 13.21 22.62
N TYR A 219 14.06 14.44 22.19
CA TYR A 219 13.53 14.98 20.94
C TYR A 219 14.54 15.93 20.32
N MET A 220 14.60 16.00 18.99
CA MET A 220 15.37 17.03 18.29
C MET A 220 14.48 17.81 17.34
N LEU A 221 14.73 19.12 17.24
CA LEU A 221 14.04 19.94 16.24
C LEU A 221 14.20 19.34 14.84
N PRO A 222 13.11 19.26 14.05
CA PRO A 222 13.22 18.91 12.65
C PRO A 222 14.17 19.85 11.91
N PRO A 223 14.96 19.35 10.93
CA PRO A 223 15.78 20.22 10.10
C PRO A 223 14.91 21.28 9.41
N ASN A 224 15.43 22.52 9.30
CA ASN A 224 14.77 23.69 8.71
C ASN A 224 13.51 24.20 9.44
N THR A 225 13.33 23.88 10.73
CA THR A 225 12.20 24.39 11.54
C THR A 225 12.71 25.17 12.76
N SER A 226 12.25 26.42 12.94
CA SER A 226 12.61 27.28 14.08
C SER A 226 11.66 27.16 15.28
N ALA A 227 10.45 26.62 15.08
CA ALA A 227 9.45 26.43 16.12
C ALA A 227 8.72 25.09 15.93
N ASP A 228 8.80 24.21 16.93
CA ASP A 228 8.05 22.96 16.97
C ASP A 228 7.41 22.75 18.34
N PHE A 229 6.13 22.36 18.33
CA PHE A 229 5.33 22.21 19.54
C PHE A 229 5.84 21.06 20.41
N ALA A 230 6.34 19.95 19.82
CA ALA A 230 6.88 18.84 20.59
C ALA A 230 8.22 19.21 21.25
N TRP A 231 9.06 19.99 20.56
CA TRP A 231 10.29 20.53 21.15
C TRP A 231 10.00 21.42 22.36
N SER A 232 9.04 22.35 22.24
CA SER A 232 8.65 23.22 23.36
C SER A 232 8.22 22.42 24.58
N HIS A 233 7.39 21.39 24.42
CA HIS A 233 6.96 20.56 25.54
C HIS A 233 8.08 19.68 26.12
N THR A 234 9.00 19.22 25.28
CA THR A 234 10.16 18.47 25.76
C THR A 234 11.03 19.36 26.64
N CYS A 235 11.34 20.59 26.20
CA CYS A 235 12.07 21.56 27.01
C CYS A 235 11.32 21.93 28.30
N THR A 236 10.00 22.17 28.22
CA THR A 236 9.19 22.47 29.40
C THR A 236 9.23 21.33 30.42
N PHE A 237 9.07 20.07 29.99
CA PHE A 237 9.11 18.90 30.89
C PHE A 237 10.38 18.85 31.73
N PHE A 238 11.54 19.08 31.12
CA PHE A 238 12.82 19.15 31.84
C PHE A 238 13.00 20.44 32.65
N ALA A 239 12.49 21.58 32.18
CA ALA A 239 12.63 22.86 32.89
C ALA A 239 11.82 22.91 34.20
N VAL A 240 10.68 22.22 34.25
CA VAL A 240 9.79 22.17 35.44
C VAL A 240 10.13 21.03 36.39
N SER A 241 11.18 20.25 36.10
CA SER A 241 11.62 19.12 36.91
C SER A 241 13.12 19.14 37.20
N ASP A 242 13.55 18.45 38.24
CA ASP A 242 14.96 18.39 38.66
C ASP A 242 15.74 17.18 38.09
N ILE A 243 15.26 16.67 36.95
CA ILE A 243 15.84 15.51 36.25
C ILE A 243 17.25 15.83 35.75
N SER A 244 18.22 15.00 36.13
CA SER A 244 19.64 15.21 35.85
C SER A 244 20.30 14.06 35.08
N ARG A 245 19.65 12.89 35.05
CA ARG A 245 20.08 11.69 34.32
C ARG A 245 18.88 10.96 33.72
N HIS A 246 19.11 10.03 32.80
CA HIS A 246 18.01 9.23 32.23
C HIS A 246 17.35 8.29 33.26
N GLU A 247 18.11 7.85 34.26
CA GLU A 247 17.64 7.00 35.36
C GLU A 247 16.64 7.72 36.29
N ASP A 248 16.63 9.07 36.28
CA ASP A 248 15.70 9.89 37.06
C ASP A 248 14.29 9.96 36.41
N LEU A 249 14.13 9.51 35.15
CA LEU A 249 12.82 9.46 34.52
C LEU A 249 11.91 8.48 35.26
N SER A 250 10.64 8.85 35.45
CA SER A 250 9.63 7.97 36.04
C SER A 250 8.31 8.03 35.27
N PRO A 251 7.62 6.90 35.07
CA PRO A 251 6.30 6.87 34.42
C PRO A 251 5.27 7.75 35.14
N SER A 252 5.27 7.75 36.48
CA SER A 252 4.33 8.54 37.28
C SER A 252 4.49 10.04 37.07
N HIS A 253 5.73 10.54 36.94
CA HIS A 253 5.98 11.94 36.61
C HIS A 253 5.55 12.29 35.18
N ILE A 254 5.82 11.41 34.20
CA ILE A 254 5.41 11.62 32.81
C ILE A 254 3.87 11.63 32.68
N ASP A 255 3.19 10.75 33.44
CA ASP A 255 1.74 10.70 33.51
C ASP A 255 1.16 11.97 34.14
N ASP A 256 1.73 12.44 35.25
CA ASP A 256 1.26 13.66 35.91
C ASP A 256 1.46 14.91 35.03
N TYR A 257 2.59 15.03 34.34
CA TYR A 257 2.82 16.08 33.35
C TYR A 257 1.77 16.09 32.23
N TYR A 258 1.35 14.88 31.78
CA TYR A 258 0.33 14.75 30.76
C TYR A 258 -1.05 15.22 31.23
N GLU A 259 -1.49 14.78 32.41
CA GLU A 259 -2.80 15.11 32.97
C GLU A 259 -2.92 16.63 33.22
N VAL A 260 -1.89 17.24 33.82
CA VAL A 260 -1.84 18.68 34.06
C VAL A 260 -2.01 19.52 32.78
N LEU A 261 -1.50 19.07 31.63
CA LEU A 261 -1.72 19.73 30.33
C LEU A 261 -3.06 19.37 29.71
N CYS A 262 -3.57 18.16 29.92
CA CYS A 262 -4.84 17.73 29.36
C CYS A 262 -6.02 18.52 29.92
N ASP A 263 -6.00 18.85 31.21
CA ASP A 263 -7.00 19.72 31.86
C ASP A 263 -7.07 21.11 31.20
N ARG A 264 -5.95 21.58 30.65
CA ARG A 264 -5.83 22.91 30.02
C ARG A 264 -6.25 22.92 28.55
N PHE A 265 -6.35 21.76 27.91
CA PHE A 265 -6.84 21.61 26.53
C PHE A 265 -8.14 20.80 26.48
N PRO A 266 -9.21 21.17 27.20
CA PRO A 266 -10.30 20.24 27.59
C PRO A 266 -11.03 19.55 26.42
N THR A 267 -11.21 20.23 25.28
CA THR A 267 -12.03 19.74 24.16
C THR A 267 -11.21 19.36 22.91
N GLU A 268 -11.36 18.12 22.40
CA GLU A 268 -10.78 17.70 21.10
C GLU A 268 -11.65 18.13 19.89
N GLU A 269 -12.77 18.83 20.11
CA GLU A 269 -13.62 19.39 19.03
C GLU A 269 -12.94 20.58 18.35
N ASP A 270 -12.15 21.36 19.09
CA ASP A 270 -11.27 22.37 18.49
C ASP A 270 -10.05 21.69 17.84
N LYS A 271 -9.87 21.95 16.55
CA LYS A 271 -8.73 21.46 15.75
C LYS A 271 -7.38 21.83 16.39
N LYS A 272 -7.27 23.00 17.05
CA LYS A 272 -6.03 23.43 17.70
C LYS A 272 -5.71 22.56 18.93
N SER A 273 -6.67 22.39 19.83
CA SER A 273 -6.56 21.55 21.03
C SER A 273 -6.31 20.08 20.69
N SER A 274 -7.00 19.53 19.68
CA SER A 274 -6.74 18.16 19.21
C SER A 274 -5.32 17.97 18.67
N LYS A 275 -4.81 18.95 17.91
CA LYS A 275 -3.43 18.93 17.41
C LYS A 275 -2.41 19.03 18.54
N ALA A 276 -2.65 19.88 19.54
CA ALA A 276 -1.82 20.04 20.73
C ALA A 276 -1.75 18.75 21.55
N ARG A 277 -2.91 18.15 21.91
CA ARG A 277 -2.97 16.84 22.60
C ARG A 277 -2.31 15.73 21.79
N GLY A 278 -2.45 15.75 20.46
CA GLY A 278 -1.75 14.83 19.56
C GLY A 278 -0.22 14.91 19.66
N ARG A 279 0.32 16.12 19.75
CA ARG A 279 1.77 16.35 19.93
C ARG A 279 2.24 16.04 21.34
N LEU A 280 1.44 16.35 22.36
CA LEU A 280 1.74 16.00 23.75
C LEU A 280 1.86 14.49 23.93
N ARG A 281 0.91 13.71 23.40
CA ARG A 281 0.97 12.23 23.40
C ARG A 281 2.26 11.70 22.75
N PHE A 282 2.72 12.36 21.69
CA PHE A 282 3.98 11.99 21.04
C PHE A 282 5.19 12.24 21.95
N VAL A 283 5.28 13.39 22.61
CA VAL A 283 6.38 13.71 23.54
C VAL A 283 6.41 12.76 24.73
N THR A 284 5.26 12.52 25.37
CA THR A 284 5.19 11.62 26.53
C THR A 284 5.53 10.17 26.15
N THR A 285 5.15 9.75 24.95
CA THR A 285 5.59 8.47 24.38
C THR A 285 7.11 8.42 24.22
N ALA A 286 7.73 9.47 23.66
CA ALA A 286 9.19 9.52 23.49
C ALA A 286 9.92 9.48 24.84
N LEU A 287 9.39 10.17 25.86
CA LEU A 287 9.90 10.12 27.24
C LEU A 287 9.80 8.70 27.84
N LEU A 288 8.68 8.00 27.66
CA LEU A 288 8.52 6.62 28.11
C LEU A 288 9.45 5.65 27.36
N GLN A 289 9.67 5.87 26.06
CA GLN A 289 10.64 5.09 25.28
C GLN A 289 12.06 5.29 25.82
N ARG A 290 12.46 6.54 26.10
CA ARG A 290 13.77 6.83 26.70
C ARG A 290 13.90 6.22 28.10
N PHE A 291 12.83 6.28 28.89
CA PHE A 291 12.77 5.63 30.20
C PHE A 291 13.00 4.11 30.10
N ASN A 292 12.31 3.42 29.19
CA ASN A 292 12.45 1.97 29.00
C ASN A 292 13.85 1.56 28.53
N VAL A 293 14.50 2.40 27.72
CA VAL A 293 15.88 2.18 27.25
C VAL A 293 16.88 2.36 28.39
N ALA A 294 16.71 3.39 29.22
CA ALA A 294 17.60 3.67 30.33
C ALA A 294 17.38 2.72 31.53
N ASN A 295 16.15 2.21 31.70
CA ASN A 295 15.74 1.39 32.84
C ASN A 295 15.08 0.09 32.37
N PRO A 296 15.84 -0.84 31.75
CA PRO A 296 15.29 -2.05 31.15
C PRO A 296 14.58 -2.97 32.16
N GLU A 297 15.05 -2.99 33.42
CA GLU A 297 14.45 -3.79 34.51
C GLU A 297 13.08 -3.26 34.95
N HIS A 298 12.84 -1.95 34.78
CA HIS A 298 11.62 -1.26 35.18
C HIS A 298 10.75 -0.88 33.98
N ALA A 299 10.98 -1.48 32.81
CA ALA A 299 10.33 -1.09 31.56
C ALA A 299 8.80 -1.26 31.64
N VAL A 300 8.08 -0.23 31.20
CA VAL A 300 6.61 -0.19 31.21
C VAL A 300 6.05 -0.41 29.80
N GLU A 301 4.91 -1.09 29.72
CA GLU A 301 4.16 -1.23 28.48
C GLU A 301 3.63 0.13 27.99
N ILE A 302 4.14 0.59 26.85
CA ILE A 302 3.69 1.83 26.22
C ILE A 302 2.37 1.54 25.52
N LYS A 303 1.27 2.15 25.99
CA LYS A 303 -0.05 2.04 25.35
C LYS A 303 -0.47 3.37 24.75
N ARG A 304 -1.13 3.30 23.59
CA ARG A 304 -1.81 4.47 23.01
C ARG A 304 -2.94 4.94 23.92
N ARG A 305 -2.77 6.12 24.54
CA ARG A 305 -3.82 6.78 25.33
C ARG A 305 -5.07 7.03 24.46
N PRO A 306 -6.30 6.76 24.97
CA PRO A 306 -7.54 6.89 24.21
C PRO A 306 -7.73 8.33 23.71
N ARG A 307 -8.26 8.47 22.49
CA ARG A 307 -8.39 9.77 21.80
C ARG A 307 -9.49 10.64 22.41
N ASN A 308 -10.55 10.02 22.93
CA ASN A 308 -11.67 10.70 23.57
C ASN A 308 -11.99 10.00 24.90
N ASN A 309 -11.91 10.71 26.02
CA ASN A 309 -12.60 10.32 27.25
C ASN A 309 -14.09 10.69 27.11
N VAL A 310 -14.79 10.09 26.14
CA VAL A 310 -16.26 10.10 26.17
C VAL A 310 -16.66 9.21 27.33
N ALA A 311 -17.42 9.75 28.28
CA ALA A 311 -17.99 8.98 29.38
C ALA A 311 -18.61 7.69 28.86
N PRO A 312 -18.44 6.54 29.53
CA PRO A 312 -18.97 5.25 29.07
C PRO A 312 -20.45 5.29 28.68
N GLU A 313 -21.23 6.12 29.37
CA GLU A 313 -22.67 6.32 29.14
C GLU A 313 -22.99 6.94 27.78
N LYS A 314 -22.14 7.84 27.26
CA LYS A 314 -22.38 8.57 25.99
C LYS A 314 -21.71 7.89 24.78
N ARG A 315 -21.10 6.72 24.97
CA ARG A 315 -20.36 6.02 23.91
C ARG A 315 -21.35 5.36 22.93
N ARG A 316 -21.23 5.69 21.64
CA ARG A 316 -22.11 5.16 20.57
C ARG A 316 -21.49 4.02 19.74
N VAL A 317 -20.20 3.75 19.92
CA VAL A 317 -19.44 2.82 19.05
C VAL A 317 -19.14 1.46 19.68
N ASP A 318 -19.40 1.29 20.98
CA ASP A 318 -19.09 0.07 21.73
C ASP A 318 -20.17 -1.01 21.61
N GLY A 319 -21.28 -0.73 20.91
CA GLY A 319 -22.40 -1.66 20.73
C GLY A 319 -23.21 -1.90 22.01
N LYS A 320 -23.01 -1.10 23.06
CA LYS A 320 -23.76 -1.23 24.34
C LYS A 320 -24.95 -0.27 24.43
N PHE A 321 -25.03 0.72 23.53
CA PHE A 321 -26.16 1.65 23.36
C PHE A 321 -26.62 2.36 24.65
N ARG A 322 -25.74 2.51 25.66
CA ARG A 322 -26.02 3.19 26.94
C ARG A 322 -26.52 4.63 26.76
N TRP A 323 -26.12 5.25 25.65
CA TRP A 323 -26.49 6.60 25.30
C TRP A 323 -28.01 6.77 25.11
N LEU A 324 -28.74 5.75 24.68
CA LEU A 324 -30.20 5.82 24.53
C LEU A 324 -30.88 6.05 25.89
N ALA A 325 -30.48 5.31 26.92
CA ALA A 325 -30.99 5.49 28.27
C ALA A 325 -30.52 6.80 28.93
N THR A 326 -29.36 7.32 28.50
CA THR A 326 -28.85 8.62 28.96
C THR A 326 -29.63 9.78 28.36
N ASP A 327 -29.97 9.71 27.06
CA ASP A 327 -30.72 10.75 26.36
C ASP A 327 -32.22 10.68 26.69
N ARG A 328 -32.79 9.47 26.83
CA ARG A 328 -34.17 9.23 27.26
C ARG A 328 -34.27 7.97 28.14
N PRO A 329 -34.51 8.10 29.47
CA PRO A 329 -34.57 6.95 30.40
C PRO A 329 -35.59 5.87 30.02
N GLU A 330 -36.68 6.26 29.36
CA GLU A 330 -37.76 5.38 28.89
C GLU A 330 -37.32 4.37 27.81
N LEU A 331 -36.17 4.58 27.17
CA LEU A 331 -35.65 3.73 26.08
C LEU A 331 -34.66 2.65 26.56
N THR A 332 -34.63 2.36 27.85
CA THR A 332 -33.72 1.33 28.41
C THR A 332 -33.95 -0.04 27.77
N ALA A 333 -35.20 -0.44 27.51
CA ALA A 333 -35.50 -1.71 26.86
C ALA A 333 -34.99 -1.78 25.41
N TRP A 334 -34.92 -0.64 24.70
CA TRP A 334 -34.29 -0.56 23.38
C TRP A 334 -32.78 -0.76 23.43
N ALA A 335 -32.12 -0.12 24.40
CA ALA A 335 -30.68 -0.27 24.58
C ALA A 335 -30.30 -1.73 24.88
N ASP A 336 -31.07 -2.40 25.75
CA ASP A 336 -30.86 -3.81 26.10
C ASP A 336 -31.14 -4.74 24.92
N ALA A 337 -32.22 -4.50 24.15
CA ALA A 337 -32.53 -5.30 22.96
C ALA A 337 -31.46 -5.16 21.86
N PHE A 338 -31.01 -3.94 21.57
CA PHE A 338 -29.92 -3.73 20.61
C PHE A 338 -28.61 -4.37 21.08
N ARG A 339 -28.30 -4.28 22.38
CA ARG A 339 -27.13 -4.95 22.97
C ARG A 339 -27.23 -6.47 22.79
N GLY A 340 -28.38 -7.06 23.11
CA GLY A 340 -28.62 -8.50 22.96
C GLY A 340 -28.44 -8.99 21.52
N TYR A 341 -28.92 -8.23 20.55
CA TYR A 341 -28.71 -8.55 19.14
C TYR A 341 -27.24 -8.43 18.73
N ILE A 342 -26.53 -7.41 19.18
CA ILE A 342 -25.10 -7.28 18.85
C ILE A 342 -24.29 -8.41 19.49
N ASP A 343 -24.60 -8.78 20.73
CA ASP A 343 -23.93 -9.85 21.46
C ASP A 343 -24.25 -11.25 20.86
N SER A 344 -25.36 -11.41 20.11
CA SER A 344 -25.73 -12.69 19.44
C SER A 344 -25.05 -12.91 18.08
N LEU A 345 -24.43 -11.89 17.50
CA LEU A 345 -23.84 -11.97 16.16
C LEU A 345 -22.46 -12.63 16.19
N ASN A 346 -22.33 -13.78 15.52
CA ASN A 346 -21.03 -14.45 15.30
C ASN A 346 -20.16 -13.80 14.21
N THR A 347 -20.55 -12.63 13.69
CA THR A 347 -19.87 -11.99 12.54
C THR A 347 -18.82 -10.99 13.01
N ALA A 348 -17.63 -11.03 12.43
CA ALA A 348 -16.53 -10.12 12.80
C ALA A 348 -16.84 -8.62 12.63
N ARG A 349 -17.76 -8.24 11.73
CA ARG A 349 -18.06 -6.82 11.42
C ARG A 349 -19.38 -6.35 12.03
N ILE A 350 -19.34 -5.72 13.20
CA ILE A 350 -20.52 -5.17 13.87
C ILE A 350 -20.68 -3.66 13.73
N SER A 351 -19.61 -2.90 13.44
CA SER A 351 -19.63 -1.44 13.46
C SER A 351 -20.66 -0.80 12.52
N SER A 352 -20.82 -1.34 11.32
CA SER A 352 -21.86 -0.90 10.38
C SER A 352 -23.24 -1.16 10.95
N LYS A 353 -23.49 -2.33 11.56
CA LYS A 353 -24.76 -2.70 12.19
C LYS A 353 -25.06 -1.82 13.40
N VAL A 354 -24.07 -1.59 14.26
CA VAL A 354 -24.16 -0.65 15.41
C VAL A 354 -24.52 0.75 14.90
N ASN A 355 -23.86 1.23 13.83
CA ASN A 355 -24.20 2.51 13.23
C ASN A 355 -25.64 2.53 12.68
N ARG A 356 -26.10 1.47 12.01
CA ARG A 356 -27.48 1.37 11.51
C ARG A 356 -28.51 1.39 12.64
N LEU A 357 -28.24 0.69 13.74
CA LEU A 357 -29.09 0.68 14.93
C LEU A 357 -29.05 2.01 15.67
N ASN A 358 -27.90 2.70 15.72
CA ASN A 358 -27.83 4.05 16.25
C ASN A 358 -28.70 5.02 15.44
N ILE A 359 -28.71 4.93 14.10
CA ILE A 359 -29.60 5.74 13.25
C ILE A 359 -31.07 5.48 13.57
N PHE A 360 -31.44 4.22 13.80
CA PHE A 360 -32.80 3.88 14.21
C PHE A 360 -33.11 4.38 15.63
N GLY A 361 -32.16 4.27 16.56
CA GLY A 361 -32.26 4.84 17.91
C GLY A 361 -32.40 6.37 17.90
N ASP A 362 -31.63 7.06 17.06
CA ASP A 362 -31.73 8.51 16.87
C ASP A 362 -33.13 8.89 16.37
N PHE A 363 -33.68 8.14 15.40
CA PHE A 363 -35.06 8.32 14.96
C PHE A 363 -36.06 8.13 16.10
N ILE A 364 -35.95 7.08 16.91
CA ILE A 364 -36.84 6.87 18.07
C ILE A 364 -36.76 8.06 19.04
N CYS A 365 -35.56 8.60 19.27
CA CYS A 365 -35.37 9.80 20.09
C CYS A 365 -35.97 11.07 19.49
N THR A 366 -36.27 11.12 18.18
CA THR A 366 -36.97 12.26 17.56
C THR A 366 -38.49 12.24 17.77
N LEU A 367 -39.06 11.09 18.15
CA LEU A 367 -40.50 10.97 18.37
C LEU A 367 -40.92 11.72 19.64
N PHE A 368 -42.08 12.38 19.60
CA PHE A 368 -42.65 13.06 20.76
C PHE A 368 -43.00 12.04 21.87
N GLU A 369 -43.71 10.97 21.50
CA GLU A 369 -43.98 9.80 22.33
C GLU A 369 -43.29 8.57 21.73
N PRO A 370 -42.10 8.21 22.21
CA PRO A 370 -41.37 7.10 21.64
C PRO A 370 -41.92 5.75 22.17
N PRO A 371 -41.91 4.68 21.36
CA PRO A 371 -42.23 3.35 21.84
C PRO A 371 -41.20 2.94 22.91
N THR A 372 -41.67 2.53 24.09
CA THR A 372 -40.83 2.11 25.23
C THR A 372 -39.96 0.88 24.94
N GLY A 373 -40.29 0.06 23.94
CA GLY A 373 -39.50 -1.11 23.55
C GLY A 373 -39.90 -1.67 22.19
N PRO A 374 -39.25 -2.76 21.71
CA PRO A 374 -39.53 -3.33 20.39
C PRO A 374 -40.97 -3.82 20.18
N LEU A 375 -41.64 -4.27 21.25
CA LEU A 375 -43.03 -4.74 21.23
C LEU A 375 -44.07 -3.61 21.03
N SER A 376 -43.74 -2.37 21.41
CA SER A 376 -44.66 -1.22 21.30
C SER A 376 -44.56 -0.50 19.95
N ILE A 377 -43.85 -1.07 18.98
CA ILE A 377 -43.78 -0.51 17.63
C ILE A 377 -45.07 -0.76 16.85
N VAL A 378 -45.57 0.32 16.25
CA VAL A 378 -46.70 0.30 15.31
C VAL A 378 -46.20 0.73 13.94
N ARG A 379 -46.34 -0.13 12.92
CA ARG A 379 -45.81 0.11 11.57
C ARG A 379 -46.31 1.44 10.97
N SER A 380 -47.62 1.72 11.02
CA SER A 380 -48.23 2.93 10.45
C SER A 380 -47.81 4.22 11.16
N LYS A 381 -47.38 4.14 12.43
CA LYS A 381 -46.92 5.31 13.19
C LYS A 381 -45.41 5.50 13.11
N HIS A 382 -44.63 4.42 13.17
CA HIS A 382 -43.18 4.51 13.39
C HIS A 382 -42.33 4.08 12.20
N ILE A 383 -42.80 3.20 11.32
CA ILE A 383 -41.95 2.61 10.26
C ILE A 383 -42.33 3.11 8.87
N TYR A 384 -43.58 2.90 8.45
CA TYR A 384 -44.08 3.28 7.14
C TYR A 384 -45.60 3.46 7.18
N ASP A 385 -46.07 4.59 6.68
CA ASP A 385 -47.48 4.90 6.49
C ASP A 385 -47.85 4.85 5.01
N ALA A 386 -48.65 3.85 4.62
CA ALA A 386 -49.12 3.70 3.26
C ALA A 386 -50.07 4.84 2.82
N SER A 387 -50.69 5.55 3.77
CA SER A 387 -51.56 6.69 3.45
C SER A 387 -50.77 7.97 3.16
N LEU A 388 -49.45 7.97 3.41
CA LEU A 388 -48.54 9.10 3.24
C LEU A 388 -48.96 10.37 4.03
N ARG A 389 -49.81 10.23 5.05
CA ARG A 389 -50.29 11.35 5.88
C ARG A 389 -49.34 11.62 7.05
N ASN A 390 -48.67 10.58 7.54
CA ASN A 390 -47.68 10.68 8.60
C ASN A 390 -46.25 10.82 8.04
N SER A 391 -45.65 12.00 8.19
CA SER A 391 -44.26 12.26 7.81
C SER A 391 -43.23 11.84 8.88
N ASN A 392 -43.67 11.48 10.09
CA ASN A 392 -42.80 11.11 11.22
C ASN A 392 -42.55 9.59 11.27
N THR A 393 -42.23 8.98 10.12
CA THR A 393 -41.93 7.55 10.02
C THR A 393 -40.44 7.32 9.74
N PHE A 394 -39.94 6.13 10.06
CA PHE A 394 -38.52 5.81 9.87
C PHE A 394 -38.11 5.90 8.39
N LEU A 395 -38.95 5.45 7.46
CA LEU A 395 -38.67 5.57 6.02
C LEU A 395 -38.54 7.02 5.56
N GLU A 396 -39.39 7.92 6.05
CA GLU A 396 -39.31 9.36 5.73
C GLU A 396 -38.11 10.02 6.41
N HIS A 397 -37.79 9.63 7.64
CA HIS A 397 -36.56 10.08 8.32
C HIS A 397 -35.30 9.68 7.53
N LEU A 398 -35.27 8.46 6.97
CA LEU A 398 -34.17 8.03 6.11
C LEU A 398 -34.10 8.84 4.81
N ARG A 399 -35.25 9.15 4.19
CA ARG A 399 -35.33 9.98 2.97
C ARG A 399 -34.87 11.42 3.20
N ALA A 400 -35.22 12.01 4.34
CA ALA A 400 -34.89 13.39 4.68
C ALA A 400 -33.40 13.59 5.06
N ASN A 401 -32.81 12.61 5.76
CA ASN A 401 -31.46 12.76 6.34
C ASN A 401 -30.34 12.09 5.54
N TYR A 402 -30.67 11.24 4.55
CA TYR A 402 -29.68 10.49 3.78
C TYR A 402 -30.01 10.45 2.27
N GLU A 403 -29.04 10.86 1.45
CA GLU A 403 -29.21 10.98 0.00
C GLU A 403 -29.18 9.63 -0.73
N SER A 404 -28.23 8.74 -0.40
CA SER A 404 -28.03 7.46 -1.12
C SER A 404 -29.12 6.42 -0.84
N ALA A 405 -29.82 5.95 -1.89
CA ALA A 405 -30.83 4.90 -1.76
C ALA A 405 -30.22 3.58 -1.27
N LYS A 406 -29.02 3.23 -1.75
CA LYS A 406 -28.27 2.07 -1.25
C LYS A 406 -28.04 2.13 0.27
N PHE A 407 -27.54 3.24 0.79
CA PHE A 407 -27.28 3.40 2.23
C PHE A 407 -28.56 3.30 3.07
N ARG A 408 -29.67 3.89 2.58
CA ARG A 408 -30.98 3.80 3.23
C ARG A 408 -31.50 2.36 3.25
N ASN A 409 -31.46 1.66 2.12
CA ASN A 409 -31.90 0.27 2.02
C ASN A 409 -31.05 -0.69 2.87
N ASP A 410 -29.73 -0.49 2.92
CA ASP A 410 -28.83 -1.24 3.80
C ASP A 410 -29.17 -1.02 5.29
N THR A 411 -29.59 0.20 5.65
CA THR A 411 -30.04 0.54 7.01
C THR A 411 -31.35 -0.19 7.33
N LEU A 412 -32.34 -0.11 6.44
CA LEU A 412 -33.61 -0.83 6.58
C LEU A 412 -33.40 -2.35 6.71
N SER A 413 -32.57 -2.93 5.85
CA SER A 413 -32.23 -4.37 5.92
C SER A 413 -31.59 -4.75 7.25
N SER A 414 -30.73 -3.89 7.79
CA SER A 414 -30.06 -4.14 9.08
C SER A 414 -31.02 -4.11 10.26
N VAL A 415 -31.95 -3.14 10.27
CA VAL A 415 -33.00 -3.01 11.31
C VAL A 415 -34.01 -4.15 11.19
N ARG A 416 -34.35 -4.55 9.96
CA ARG A 416 -35.22 -5.71 9.73
C ARG A 416 -34.63 -6.99 10.32
N ARG A 417 -33.35 -7.27 10.06
CA ARG A 417 -32.65 -8.44 10.64
C ARG A 417 -32.61 -8.41 12.17
N PHE A 418 -32.55 -7.22 12.77
CA PHE A 418 -32.69 -7.08 14.22
C PHE A 418 -34.08 -7.52 14.68
N PHE A 419 -35.16 -7.12 13.99
CA PHE A 419 -36.52 -7.57 14.33
C PHE A 419 -36.77 -9.05 14.04
N ASP A 420 -36.16 -9.60 12.99
CA ASP A 420 -36.19 -11.06 12.73
C ASP A 420 -35.55 -11.80 13.91
N TRP A 421 -34.34 -11.37 14.33
CA TRP A 421 -33.68 -11.93 15.52
C TRP A 421 -34.48 -11.71 16.80
N PHE A 422 -35.13 -10.56 16.98
CA PHE A 422 -35.92 -10.27 18.17
C PHE A 422 -37.12 -11.23 18.28
N ASN A 423 -37.73 -11.59 17.15
CA ASN A 423 -38.76 -12.62 17.12
C ASN A 423 -38.20 -13.99 17.57
N ASP A 424 -37.05 -14.40 17.01
CA ASP A 424 -36.39 -15.66 17.40
C ASP A 424 -36.01 -15.66 18.89
N PHE A 425 -35.57 -14.50 19.41
CA PHE A 425 -35.27 -14.30 20.83
C PHE A 425 -36.51 -14.50 21.71
N LEU A 426 -37.66 -13.92 21.34
CA LEU A 426 -38.93 -14.11 22.08
C LEU A 426 -39.39 -15.57 22.08
N VAL A 427 -39.21 -16.29 20.96
CA VAL A 427 -39.48 -17.73 20.87
C VAL A 427 -38.55 -18.51 21.79
N ALA A 428 -37.25 -18.22 21.77
CA ALA A 428 -36.26 -18.90 22.59
C ALA A 428 -36.44 -18.66 24.09
N THR A 429 -36.95 -17.49 24.50
CA THR A 429 -37.22 -17.16 25.91
C THR A 429 -38.61 -17.62 26.38
N GLY A 430 -39.41 -18.26 25.52
CA GLY A 430 -40.75 -18.75 25.86
C GLY A 430 -41.79 -17.66 26.13
N SER A 431 -41.63 -16.47 25.55
CA SER A 431 -42.58 -15.37 25.73
C SER A 431 -43.89 -15.63 24.96
N SER A 432 -45.02 -15.34 25.60
CA SER A 432 -46.37 -15.43 24.99
C SER A 432 -46.56 -14.49 23.80
N ASP A 433 -45.76 -13.42 23.71
CA ASP A 433 -45.87 -12.40 22.66
C ASP A 433 -45.24 -12.84 21.32
N SER A 434 -44.51 -13.95 21.30
CA SER A 434 -43.85 -14.49 20.10
C SER A 434 -44.83 -14.84 18.97
N HIS A 435 -46.03 -15.32 19.30
CA HIS A 435 -47.07 -15.65 18.31
C HIS A 435 -47.73 -14.42 17.67
N THR A 436 -47.68 -13.27 18.35
CA THR A 436 -48.37 -12.04 17.95
C THR A 436 -47.41 -11.05 17.27
N PHE A 437 -46.12 -11.16 17.56
CA PHE A 437 -45.10 -10.28 17.00
C PHE A 437 -44.92 -10.51 15.50
N LYS A 438 -45.10 -9.45 14.70
CA LYS A 438 -44.81 -9.43 13.26
C LYS A 438 -43.72 -8.42 12.99
N ASN A 439 -42.73 -8.82 12.19
CA ASN A 439 -41.65 -7.89 11.82
C ASN A 439 -42.25 -6.64 11.15
N PRO A 440 -42.03 -5.44 11.71
CA PRO A 440 -42.66 -4.23 11.22
C PRO A 440 -42.01 -3.69 9.94
N ILE A 441 -40.91 -4.28 9.44
CA ILE A 441 -40.23 -3.95 8.18
C ILE A 441 -40.31 -5.16 7.22
N PHE A 442 -40.82 -4.96 6.01
CA PHE A 442 -41.03 -6.01 5.02
C PHE A 442 -39.88 -6.14 4.01
N THR A 443 -39.82 -7.28 3.31
CA THR A 443 -38.92 -7.50 2.15
C THR A 443 -39.12 -6.50 1.03
N SER A 444 -40.36 -6.07 0.82
CA SER A 444 -40.75 -5.14 -0.24
C SER A 444 -40.44 -3.68 0.09
N ASP A 445 -40.12 -3.35 1.35
CA ASP A 445 -39.85 -1.98 1.75
C ASP A 445 -38.53 -1.50 1.14
N SER A 446 -38.61 -0.46 0.32
CA SER A 446 -37.47 0.11 -0.39
C SER A 446 -37.58 1.63 -0.48
N THR A 447 -36.44 2.30 -0.48
CA THR A 447 -36.32 3.75 -0.70
C THR A 447 -35.88 4.09 -2.12
N GLY A 448 -36.05 3.15 -3.07
CA GLY A 448 -35.62 3.26 -4.46
C GLY A 448 -34.38 2.41 -4.77
N LYS A 449 -33.99 2.35 -6.04
CA LYS A 449 -32.72 1.75 -6.50
C LYS A 449 -31.86 2.87 -7.09
N ASP A 450 -30.59 2.91 -6.72
CA ASP A 450 -29.61 3.69 -7.48
C ASP A 450 -29.28 2.89 -8.77
N ASP A 451 -29.15 3.54 -9.93
CA ASP A 451 -28.60 2.95 -11.16
C ASP A 451 -27.10 2.67 -10.95
N SER A 452 -26.80 1.66 -10.16
CA SER A 452 -25.44 1.20 -9.94
C SER A 452 -25.23 -0.08 -10.74
N PRO A 453 -24.25 -0.16 -11.63
CA PRO A 453 -23.90 -1.42 -12.28
C PRO A 453 -23.60 -2.48 -11.20
N SER A 454 -24.09 -3.71 -11.42
CA SER A 454 -23.99 -4.83 -10.48
C SER A 454 -22.54 -5.27 -10.21
N LYS A 455 -21.60 -4.77 -11.01
CA LYS A 455 -20.15 -4.91 -10.85
C LYS A 455 -19.50 -3.54 -11.02
N THR A 456 -18.68 -3.15 -10.05
CA THR A 456 -17.72 -2.06 -10.27
C THR A 456 -16.62 -2.63 -11.16
N GLU A 457 -16.65 -2.29 -12.45
CA GLU A 457 -15.51 -2.52 -13.33
C GLU A 457 -14.33 -1.72 -12.75
N ARG A 458 -13.22 -2.40 -12.49
CA ARG A 458 -12.00 -1.79 -11.97
C ARG A 458 -10.95 -1.89 -13.06
N ASP A 459 -10.41 -0.75 -13.44
CA ASP A 459 -9.38 -0.69 -14.47
C ASP A 459 -8.07 -1.30 -13.95
N SER A 460 -7.46 -2.15 -14.77
CA SER A 460 -6.12 -2.70 -14.56
C SER A 460 -5.07 -1.72 -15.07
N LEU A 461 -3.98 -1.57 -14.32
CA LEU A 461 -2.80 -0.80 -14.76
C LEU A 461 -1.88 -1.68 -15.61
N PRO A 462 -1.44 -1.21 -16.78
CA PRO A 462 -0.54 -1.92 -17.66
C PRO A 462 0.89 -1.93 -17.10
N PRO A 463 1.77 -2.78 -17.65
CA PRO A 463 3.14 -2.93 -17.18
C PRO A 463 3.93 -1.60 -17.10
N TYR A 464 3.85 -0.73 -18.12
CA TYR A 464 4.63 0.52 -18.15
C TYR A 464 4.25 1.49 -17.03
N VAL A 465 2.96 1.60 -16.67
CA VAL A 465 2.53 2.47 -15.57
C VAL A 465 3.03 1.90 -14.25
N ILE A 466 3.00 0.57 -14.07
CA ILE A 466 3.53 -0.08 -12.86
C ILE A 466 5.05 0.11 -12.76
N LYS A 467 5.78 0.06 -13.88
CA LYS A 467 7.21 0.37 -13.94
C LYS A 467 7.49 1.81 -13.50
N GLU A 468 6.79 2.79 -14.05
CA GLU A 468 6.93 4.19 -13.63
C GLU A 468 6.60 4.39 -12.14
N LEU A 469 5.61 3.67 -11.60
CA LEU A 469 5.32 3.68 -10.17
C LEU A 469 6.45 3.08 -9.32
N LYS A 470 7.15 2.06 -9.81
CA LYS A 470 8.35 1.49 -9.18
C LYS A 470 9.53 2.46 -9.25
N GLU A 471 9.78 3.10 -10.41
CA GLU A 471 10.83 4.09 -10.62
C GLU A 471 10.63 5.33 -9.72
N VAL A 472 9.40 5.86 -9.61
CA VAL A 472 9.08 6.96 -8.67
C VAL A 472 9.48 6.64 -7.23
N ILE A 473 9.42 5.37 -6.83
CA ILE A 473 9.83 4.95 -5.49
C ILE A 473 11.35 4.87 -5.35
N LEU A 474 12.05 4.34 -6.35
CA LEU A 474 13.46 3.94 -6.22
C LEU A 474 14.48 4.97 -6.73
N ASP A 475 14.10 5.81 -7.69
CA ASP A 475 15.03 6.73 -8.35
C ASP A 475 15.81 7.61 -7.37
N ASN A 476 17.09 7.83 -7.72
CA ASN A 476 18.03 8.69 -6.98
C ASN A 476 18.09 8.35 -5.47
N ASP A 477 18.16 7.06 -5.12
CA ASP A 477 18.15 6.56 -3.74
C ASP A 477 16.90 7.06 -2.97
N PHE A 478 15.71 6.69 -3.45
CA PHE A 478 14.43 7.06 -2.82
C PHE A 478 14.21 8.57 -2.67
N GLU A 479 14.65 9.38 -3.64
CA GLU A 479 14.56 10.84 -3.55
C GLU A 479 13.12 11.34 -3.29
N PHE A 480 12.15 10.81 -4.03
CA PHE A 480 10.75 11.18 -3.87
C PHE A 480 10.18 10.74 -2.50
N PRO A 481 10.34 9.48 -2.07
CA PRO A 481 9.97 9.08 -0.70
C PRO A 481 10.65 9.90 0.39
N ARG A 482 11.93 10.28 0.25
CA ARG A 482 12.69 11.06 1.26
C ARG A 482 12.17 12.48 1.43
N ARG A 483 11.71 13.12 0.35
CA ARG A 483 11.07 14.45 0.40
C ARG A 483 9.72 14.42 1.14
N ASN A 484 9.12 13.23 1.28
CA ASN A 484 7.81 13.08 1.87
C ASN A 484 7.86 13.03 3.41
N LYS A 485 7.06 13.90 4.06
CA LYS A 485 6.90 13.91 5.52
C LYS A 485 6.44 12.56 6.07
N ILE A 486 5.78 11.71 5.28
CA ILE A 486 5.33 10.36 5.72
C ILE A 486 6.52 9.45 6.04
N SER A 487 7.66 9.64 5.37
CA SER A 487 8.84 8.77 5.48
C SER A 487 9.96 9.38 6.32
N SER A 488 9.89 10.65 6.73
CA SER A 488 10.86 11.23 7.69
C SER A 488 10.42 10.98 9.13
N VAL A 489 11.19 10.19 9.89
CA VAL A 489 10.82 9.75 11.24
C VAL A 489 11.89 10.08 12.26
N HIS A 490 11.46 10.36 13.49
CA HIS A 490 12.32 10.61 14.64
C HIS A 490 12.42 9.33 15.46
N VAL A 491 13.60 8.72 15.47
CA VAL A 491 13.85 7.40 16.08
C VAL A 491 15.20 7.39 16.79
N LEU A 492 15.35 6.47 17.74
CA LEU A 492 16.59 6.23 18.46
C LEU A 492 17.52 5.38 17.60
N ASP A 493 18.75 5.84 17.36
CA ASP A 493 19.77 5.03 16.69
C ASP A 493 20.44 4.12 17.71
N SER A 494 20.22 2.80 17.61
CA SER A 494 20.78 1.82 18.55
C SER A 494 22.31 1.79 18.56
N ALA A 495 22.97 2.24 17.48
CA ALA A 495 24.43 2.27 17.39
C ALA A 495 25.07 3.37 18.26
N ASN A 496 24.41 4.53 18.37
CA ASN A 496 24.97 5.71 19.04
C ASN A 496 24.21 6.11 20.31
N GLY A 497 22.99 5.60 20.52
CA GLY A 497 22.15 5.95 21.67
C GLY A 497 21.44 7.31 21.59
N ASP A 498 21.52 7.98 20.43
CA ASP A 498 20.95 9.30 20.17
C ASP A 498 19.73 9.23 19.24
N TYR A 499 18.75 10.11 19.46
CA TYR A 499 17.64 10.25 18.52
C TYR A 499 18.07 11.03 17.28
N LYS A 500 17.58 10.61 16.10
CA LYS A 500 17.86 11.26 14.81
C LYS A 500 16.62 11.26 13.92
N TRP A 501 16.58 12.26 13.03
CA TRP A 501 15.64 12.28 11.91
C TRP A 501 16.23 11.44 10.77
N VAL A 502 15.59 10.32 10.46
CA VAL A 502 16.05 9.38 9.41
C VAL A 502 14.92 9.05 8.44
N PHE A 503 15.31 8.60 7.25
CA PHE A 503 14.36 8.09 6.25
C PHE A 503 13.86 6.71 6.65
N TYR A 504 12.55 6.51 6.65
CA TYR A 504 11.84 5.27 6.92
C TYR A 504 11.35 4.64 5.60
N PRO A 505 11.91 3.50 5.17
CA PRO A 505 11.58 2.89 3.89
C PRO A 505 10.25 2.13 3.89
N GLY A 506 9.63 1.89 5.06
CA GLY A 506 8.49 0.98 5.18
C GLY A 506 7.30 1.23 4.23
N PRO A 507 6.76 2.45 4.07
CA PRO A 507 5.65 2.71 3.15
C PRO A 507 6.06 2.55 1.68
N ALA A 508 7.31 2.89 1.35
CA ALA A 508 7.88 2.76 0.01
C ALA A 508 8.03 1.29 -0.38
N VAL A 509 8.72 0.51 0.45
CA VAL A 509 8.93 -0.92 0.19
C VAL A 509 7.62 -1.71 0.25
N CYS A 510 6.70 -1.35 1.16
CA CYS A 510 5.37 -1.97 1.21
C CYS A 510 4.54 -1.70 -0.06
N LEU A 511 4.63 -0.50 -0.66
CA LEU A 511 3.99 -0.23 -1.96
C LEU A 511 4.69 -0.96 -3.09
N TYR A 512 6.03 -0.94 -3.11
CA TYR A 512 6.80 -1.68 -4.11
C TYR A 512 6.44 -3.17 -4.10
N THR A 513 6.27 -3.78 -2.92
CA THR A 513 5.80 -5.16 -2.77
C THR A 513 4.44 -5.39 -3.45
N LEU A 514 3.52 -4.41 -3.40
CA LEU A 514 2.22 -4.49 -4.06
C LEU A 514 2.27 -4.25 -5.57
N PHE A 515 3.28 -3.53 -6.05
CA PHE A 515 3.53 -3.33 -7.48
C PHE A 515 4.22 -4.54 -8.11
N ASP A 516 5.06 -5.24 -7.34
CA ASP A 516 5.80 -6.41 -7.81
C ASP A 516 5.00 -7.71 -7.66
N THR A 517 4.17 -7.82 -6.61
CA THR A 517 3.39 -9.04 -6.34
C THR A 517 1.89 -8.75 -6.18
N PRO A 518 0.99 -9.55 -6.79
CA PRO A 518 -0.46 -9.33 -6.71
C PRO A 518 -1.08 -9.80 -5.37
N ILE A 519 -0.47 -9.40 -4.25
CA ILE A 519 -1.01 -9.62 -2.90
C ILE A 519 -1.91 -8.46 -2.47
N ARG A 520 -2.76 -8.68 -1.46
CA ARG A 520 -3.63 -7.61 -0.94
C ARG A 520 -2.85 -6.66 -0.04
N SER A 521 -3.25 -5.40 -0.01
CA SER A 521 -2.64 -4.37 0.86
C SER A 521 -2.56 -4.76 2.33
N HIS A 522 -3.55 -5.49 2.88
CA HIS A 522 -3.46 -5.99 4.25
C HIS A 522 -2.42 -7.10 4.42
N GLN A 523 -2.25 -7.98 3.43
CA GLN A 523 -1.26 -9.07 3.46
C GLN A 523 0.15 -8.47 3.40
N ALA A 524 0.41 -7.54 2.48
CA ALA A 524 1.71 -6.85 2.35
C ALA A 524 2.12 -6.15 3.67
N ARG A 525 1.19 -5.43 4.30
CA ARG A 525 1.46 -4.71 5.57
C ARG A 525 1.78 -5.65 6.73
N TRP A 526 1.25 -6.87 6.71
CA TRP A 526 1.37 -7.87 7.77
C TRP A 526 2.34 -9.00 7.43
N LEU A 527 3.21 -8.82 6.44
CA LEU A 527 4.32 -9.73 6.19
C LEU A 527 5.17 -9.89 7.46
N ASP A 528 5.68 -11.09 7.71
CA ASP A 528 6.49 -11.38 8.88
C ASP A 528 7.98 -11.16 8.60
N ILE A 529 8.69 -10.56 9.55
CA ILE A 529 10.15 -10.36 9.47
C ILE A 529 10.95 -11.65 9.73
N GLY A 530 10.37 -12.66 10.38
CA GLY A 530 11.02 -13.92 10.73
C GLY A 530 11.89 -13.88 12.00
N VAL A 531 11.77 -12.82 12.82
CA VAL A 531 12.61 -12.63 14.03
C VAL A 531 12.41 -13.74 15.08
N PHE A 532 11.26 -14.41 15.08
CA PHE A 532 10.96 -15.53 15.98
C PHE A 532 11.08 -16.90 15.31
N ASP A 533 11.51 -16.96 14.06
CA ASP A 533 11.67 -18.23 13.35
C ASP A 533 12.87 -18.99 13.88
N GLU A 534 12.84 -20.32 13.78
CA GLU A 534 13.97 -21.17 14.16
C GLU A 534 15.18 -20.96 13.23
N PHE A 535 14.90 -20.78 11.94
CA PHE A 535 15.89 -20.51 10.90
C PHE A 535 15.53 -19.25 10.13
N VAL A 536 16.52 -18.39 9.89
CA VAL A 536 16.37 -17.13 9.14
C VAL A 536 17.19 -17.22 7.86
N TYR A 537 16.69 -16.62 6.78
CA TYR A 537 17.44 -16.47 5.54
C TYR A 537 18.55 -15.43 5.70
N ASP A 538 19.79 -15.82 5.38
CA ASP A 538 20.94 -14.92 5.30
C ASP A 538 21.28 -14.64 3.82
N PRO A 539 21.12 -13.39 3.34
CA PRO A 539 21.46 -13.02 1.97
C PRO A 539 22.94 -13.18 1.62
N SER A 540 23.85 -13.09 2.59
CA SER A 540 25.30 -13.13 2.33
C SER A 540 25.82 -14.54 2.02
N THR A 541 25.26 -15.53 2.71
CA THR A 541 25.59 -16.95 2.52
C THR A 541 24.59 -17.68 1.62
N ASN A 542 23.50 -17.01 1.23
CA ASN A 542 22.36 -17.57 0.51
C ASN A 542 21.88 -18.89 1.13
N ALA A 543 21.81 -18.92 2.47
CA ALA A 543 21.51 -20.11 3.26
C ALA A 543 20.52 -19.80 4.39
N SER A 544 19.83 -20.83 4.86
CA SER A 544 19.03 -20.76 6.08
C SER A 544 19.95 -21.04 7.27
N VAL A 545 20.17 -20.02 8.09
CA VAL A 545 21.02 -20.07 9.28
C VAL A 545 20.16 -20.11 10.55
N PRO A 546 20.62 -20.77 11.63
CA PRO A 546 19.89 -20.77 12.89
C PRO A 546 19.75 -19.34 13.44
N ASN A 547 18.58 -19.01 13.94
CA ASN A 547 18.30 -17.67 14.47
C ASN A 547 19.10 -17.42 15.77
N PRO A 548 19.93 -16.37 15.86
CA PRO A 548 20.69 -16.07 17.07
C PRO A 548 19.84 -15.49 18.21
N SER A 549 18.57 -15.17 17.96
CA SER A 549 17.66 -14.60 18.96
C SER A 549 17.34 -15.60 20.08
N LYS A 550 17.38 -15.15 21.34
CA LYS A 550 16.94 -15.94 22.50
C LYS A 550 15.44 -16.23 22.49
N ASP A 551 14.68 -15.42 21.76
CA ASP A 551 13.22 -15.51 21.65
C ASP A 551 12.78 -16.39 20.46
N ALA A 552 13.70 -17.07 19.77
CA ALA A 552 13.38 -17.95 18.65
C ALA A 552 12.46 -19.10 19.09
N ILE A 553 11.40 -19.35 18.32
CA ILE A 553 10.39 -20.37 18.61
C ILE A 553 10.71 -21.63 17.78
N PRO A 554 10.99 -22.78 18.42
CA PRO A 554 11.25 -24.02 17.69
C PRO A 554 10.10 -24.40 16.75
N GLY A 555 10.43 -24.78 15.51
CA GLY A 555 9.46 -25.16 14.47
C GLY A 555 8.72 -24.00 13.82
N ARG A 556 8.92 -22.75 14.27
CA ARG A 556 8.32 -21.58 13.62
C ARG A 556 9.09 -21.22 12.35
N ARG A 557 8.35 -21.07 11.26
CA ARG A 557 8.83 -20.59 9.95
C ARG A 557 7.72 -19.68 9.43
N GLU A 558 7.78 -18.38 9.76
CA GLU A 558 6.80 -17.35 9.37
C GLU A 558 7.41 -16.22 8.51
N GLY A 559 8.73 -16.09 8.46
CA GLY A 559 9.47 -15.05 7.74
C GLY A 559 9.12 -14.98 6.25
N VAL A 560 9.07 -13.74 5.75
CA VAL A 560 8.68 -13.40 4.37
C VAL A 560 9.60 -14.02 3.31
N LEU A 561 10.90 -14.09 3.56
CA LEU A 561 11.90 -14.63 2.64
C LEU A 561 12.31 -16.03 3.10
N ARG A 562 12.12 -17.03 2.24
CA ARG A 562 12.45 -18.43 2.57
C ARG A 562 13.15 -19.13 1.43
N LEU A 563 14.14 -19.93 1.78
CA LEU A 563 14.67 -20.94 0.88
C LEU A 563 13.78 -22.18 0.93
N GLU A 564 13.15 -22.51 -0.18
CA GLU A 564 12.52 -23.82 -0.37
C GLU A 564 13.45 -24.74 -1.16
N ARG A 565 13.35 -26.04 -0.90
CA ARG A 565 14.13 -27.08 -1.59
C ARG A 565 13.17 -28.01 -2.32
N ASP A 566 13.50 -28.36 -3.55
CA ASP A 566 12.81 -29.45 -4.24
C ASP A 566 13.29 -30.79 -3.65
N GLY A 567 12.37 -31.58 -3.10
CA GLY A 567 12.66 -32.91 -2.59
C GLY A 567 13.19 -33.88 -3.67
N LEU A 568 13.00 -33.56 -4.96
CA LEU A 568 13.44 -34.39 -6.08
C LEU A 568 14.73 -33.90 -6.76
N ARG A 569 15.11 -32.62 -6.63
CA ARG A 569 16.16 -32.01 -7.48
C ARG A 569 17.26 -31.26 -6.75
N ALA A 570 17.33 -31.32 -5.42
CA ALA A 570 18.38 -30.73 -4.56
C ALA A 570 18.64 -29.21 -4.69
N ASN A 571 18.03 -28.50 -5.64
CA ASN A 571 18.17 -27.07 -5.81
C ASN A 571 17.32 -26.31 -4.77
N ALA A 572 17.93 -25.33 -4.11
CA ALA A 572 17.26 -24.38 -3.23
C ALA A 572 16.95 -23.09 -4.00
N TRP A 573 15.80 -22.48 -3.75
CA TRP A 573 15.46 -21.16 -4.31
C TRP A 573 14.70 -20.29 -3.31
N LEU A 574 14.83 -18.98 -3.49
CA LEU A 574 14.18 -17.98 -2.66
C LEU A 574 12.69 -17.85 -3.03
N THR A 575 11.84 -17.78 -2.02
CA THR A 575 10.37 -17.72 -2.13
C THR A 575 9.81 -16.66 -1.19
N LEU A 576 8.63 -16.14 -1.54
CA LEU A 576 7.87 -15.22 -0.68
C LEU A 576 6.83 -16.02 0.10
N TRP A 577 6.85 -15.93 1.42
CA TRP A 577 5.78 -16.46 2.25
C TRP A 577 4.77 -15.38 2.61
N ILE A 578 3.50 -15.67 2.34
CA ILE A 578 2.37 -14.85 2.75
C ILE A 578 1.67 -15.53 3.92
N ASN A 579 1.98 -15.07 5.14
CA ASN A 579 1.50 -15.58 6.42
C ASN A 579 0.01 -15.32 6.72
N THR A 580 -0.71 -14.63 5.83
CA THR A 580 -2.13 -14.28 6.04
C THR A 580 -2.99 -14.64 4.84
N ASN A 581 -4.16 -15.23 5.09
CA ASN A 581 -5.15 -15.53 4.06
C ASN A 581 -6.55 -15.04 4.49
N LYS A 582 -7.31 -14.46 3.54
CA LYS A 582 -8.65 -13.89 3.77
C LYS A 582 -9.68 -14.99 4.09
N THR A 583 -9.47 -16.20 3.61
CA THR A 583 -10.43 -17.32 3.67
C THR A 583 -9.91 -18.56 4.36
N ALA A 584 -8.72 -18.51 4.94
CA ALA A 584 -8.30 -19.57 5.84
C ALA A 584 -9.18 -19.56 7.08
N GLU A 585 -9.69 -20.73 7.46
CA GLU A 585 -10.10 -20.97 8.83
C GLU A 585 -8.84 -20.82 9.69
N TYR A 586 -8.83 -19.82 10.56
CA TYR A 586 -7.69 -19.50 11.43
C TYR A 586 -7.34 -20.62 12.43
N ASN A 587 -8.12 -21.72 12.45
CA ASN A 587 -7.91 -22.91 13.27
C ASN A 587 -7.10 -24.03 12.56
N THR A 588 -6.55 -23.77 11.38
CA THR A 588 -5.77 -24.75 10.60
C THR A 588 -4.26 -24.62 10.82
N LYS A 589 -3.49 -25.72 10.67
CA LYS A 589 -2.03 -25.76 10.88
C LYS A 589 -1.22 -24.90 9.89
N GLN A 590 -1.79 -24.54 8.73
CA GLN A 590 -1.16 -23.70 7.72
C GLN A 590 -2.14 -22.60 7.28
N ILE A 591 -1.97 -21.40 7.85
CA ILE A 591 -2.83 -20.23 7.58
C ILE A 591 -2.39 -19.48 6.31
N GLY A 592 -1.10 -19.54 5.98
CA GLY A 592 -0.46 -18.82 4.87
C GLY A 592 -0.24 -19.65 3.59
N TYR A 593 0.38 -19.03 2.58
CA TYR A 593 0.74 -19.66 1.31
C TYR A 593 2.09 -19.16 0.77
N VAL A 594 2.74 -19.97 -0.06
CA VAL A 594 4.04 -19.66 -0.70
C VAL A 594 3.81 -19.09 -2.10
N ILE A 595 4.56 -18.04 -2.44
CA ILE A 595 4.79 -17.56 -3.79
C ILE A 595 6.19 -18.04 -4.22
N PRO A 596 6.31 -18.87 -5.28
CA PRO A 596 7.54 -19.60 -5.58
C PRO A 596 8.63 -18.79 -6.31
N TYR A 597 8.45 -17.47 -6.43
CA TYR A 597 9.39 -16.56 -7.09
C TYR A 597 9.41 -15.19 -6.41
N VAL A 598 10.59 -14.58 -6.27
CA VAL A 598 10.80 -13.23 -5.76
C VAL A 598 11.84 -12.55 -6.63
N SER A 599 11.55 -11.34 -7.12
CA SER A 599 12.54 -10.56 -7.87
C SER A 599 13.72 -10.16 -6.98
N GLU A 600 14.93 -10.10 -7.54
CA GLU A 600 16.14 -9.71 -6.77
C GLU A 600 15.99 -8.32 -6.15
N GLN A 601 15.37 -7.38 -6.90
CA GLN A 601 15.10 -6.03 -6.43
C GLN A 601 14.14 -6.02 -5.22
N LEU A 602 13.04 -6.79 -5.26
CA LEU A 602 12.14 -6.92 -4.12
C LEU A 602 12.85 -7.55 -2.91
N ALA A 603 13.62 -8.62 -3.12
CA ALA A 603 14.37 -9.27 -2.05
C ALA A 603 15.33 -8.30 -1.34
N GLY A 604 16.09 -7.51 -2.11
CA GLY A 604 16.98 -6.47 -1.58
C GLY A 604 16.24 -5.38 -0.80
N LEU A 605 15.07 -4.94 -1.28
CA LEU A 605 14.25 -3.93 -0.60
C LEU A 605 13.61 -4.43 0.70
N LEU A 606 13.17 -5.71 0.71
CA LEU A 606 12.69 -6.36 1.92
C LEU A 606 13.83 -6.44 2.93
N GLN A 607 15.03 -6.86 2.51
CA GLN A 607 16.22 -6.91 3.37
C GLN A 607 16.59 -5.52 3.93
N LEU A 608 16.58 -4.47 3.11
CA LEU A 608 16.77 -3.09 3.54
C LEU A 608 15.78 -2.71 4.67
N SER A 609 14.53 -3.15 4.56
CA SER A 609 13.50 -2.90 5.58
C SER A 609 13.73 -3.71 6.87
N ILE A 610 14.30 -4.91 6.77
CA ILE A 610 14.71 -5.74 7.91
C ILE A 610 15.84 -5.04 8.68
N ASP A 611 16.89 -4.64 7.98
CA ASP A 611 18.09 -4.05 8.59
C ASP A 611 17.80 -2.67 9.20
N TRP A 612 16.98 -1.87 8.52
CA TRP A 612 16.50 -0.60 9.07
C TRP A 612 15.79 -0.79 10.41
N GLN A 613 14.92 -1.80 10.52
CA GLN A 613 14.20 -2.05 11.78
C GLN A 613 15.10 -2.56 12.88
N LYS A 614 16.05 -3.44 12.57
CA LYS A 614 17.03 -3.92 13.55
C LYS A 614 17.83 -2.76 14.15
N ARG A 615 18.14 -1.74 13.36
CA ARG A 615 18.90 -0.55 13.80
C ARG A 615 18.06 0.47 14.59
N TYR A 616 16.84 0.76 14.15
CA TYR A 616 16.10 1.94 14.66
C TYR A 616 14.88 1.62 15.52
N LEU A 617 14.42 0.37 15.57
CA LEU A 617 13.26 -0.03 16.37
C LEU A 617 13.68 -0.96 17.52
N PRO A 618 12.97 -0.90 18.66
CA PRO A 618 13.13 -1.88 19.72
C PRO A 618 12.91 -3.32 19.22
N ALA A 619 13.64 -4.26 19.81
CA ALA A 619 13.45 -5.68 19.56
C ALA A 619 12.03 -6.11 19.99
N LEU A 620 11.41 -6.97 19.18
CA LEU A 620 10.13 -7.57 19.53
C LEU A 620 10.36 -8.66 20.58
N LYS A 621 9.63 -8.62 21.69
CA LYS A 621 9.69 -9.66 22.75
C LYS A 621 8.74 -10.83 22.51
N ALA A 622 7.66 -10.59 21.76
CA ALA A 622 6.67 -11.60 21.42
C ALA A 622 6.06 -11.31 20.04
N PRO A 623 5.57 -12.35 19.33
CA PRO A 623 4.75 -12.16 18.15
C PRO A 623 3.52 -11.30 18.45
N VAL A 624 3.13 -10.47 17.48
CA VAL A 624 1.92 -9.67 17.56
C VAL A 624 0.76 -10.50 17.05
N PRO A 625 -0.28 -10.74 17.86
CA PRO A 625 -1.46 -11.41 17.36
C PRO A 625 -2.08 -10.56 16.26
N TYR A 626 -2.41 -11.18 15.13
CA TYR A 626 -3.10 -10.54 14.01
C TYR A 626 -4.52 -10.15 14.41
N ILE A 627 -4.61 -9.03 15.13
CA ILE A 627 -5.83 -8.43 15.66
C ILE A 627 -6.12 -7.14 14.90
N ALA A 628 -5.19 -6.54 14.15
CA ALA A 628 -5.49 -5.23 13.58
C ALA A 628 -6.46 -5.25 12.40
N TYR A 629 -6.75 -6.41 11.78
CA TYR A 629 -7.95 -6.52 10.96
C TYR A 629 -9.20 -6.20 11.81
N GLN A 630 -9.21 -6.62 13.08
CA GLN A 630 -10.22 -6.25 14.06
C GLN A 630 -10.23 -4.75 14.38
N LYS A 631 -9.06 -4.15 14.64
CA LYS A 631 -8.98 -2.72 15.03
C LYS A 631 -9.22 -1.74 13.87
N GLU A 632 -8.79 -2.06 12.65
CA GLU A 632 -9.00 -1.20 11.47
C GLU A 632 -10.45 -1.25 10.96
N VAL A 633 -11.18 -2.33 11.24
CA VAL A 633 -12.56 -2.54 10.78
C VAL A 633 -13.60 -2.28 11.89
N ARG A 634 -13.16 -1.84 13.10
CA ARG A 634 -14.03 -1.70 14.29
C ARG A 634 -14.80 -3.01 14.56
N GLU A 635 -14.07 -4.12 14.57
CA GLU A 635 -14.58 -5.45 14.91
C GLU A 635 -14.69 -5.57 16.44
N ALA A 636 -15.67 -6.35 16.93
CA ALA A 636 -15.66 -6.80 18.31
C ALA A 636 -14.49 -7.79 18.52
N PRO A 637 -13.94 -7.91 19.75
CA PRO A 637 -13.11 -9.06 20.09
C PRO A 637 -13.94 -10.33 19.81
N ARG A 638 -13.38 -11.27 19.04
CA ARG A 638 -13.97 -12.61 18.85
C ARG A 638 -14.06 -13.31 20.22
N PRO A 639 -14.89 -14.35 20.38
CA PRO A 639 -14.77 -15.27 21.52
C PRO A 639 -13.29 -15.65 21.72
N ASN A 640 -12.84 -15.74 22.98
CA ASN A 640 -11.43 -15.94 23.36
C ASN A 640 -10.75 -17.16 22.70
N ASP A 641 -11.52 -18.04 22.06
CA ASP A 641 -11.08 -19.33 21.53
C ASP A 641 -10.54 -19.29 20.09
N VAL A 642 -10.67 -18.18 19.34
CA VAL A 642 -10.13 -18.07 17.96
C VAL A 642 -8.88 -17.18 17.94
N VAL A 643 -7.71 -17.81 18.09
CA VAL A 643 -6.40 -17.14 18.07
C VAL A 643 -5.99 -16.86 16.61
N GLY A 644 -5.92 -15.59 16.22
CA GLY A 644 -5.40 -15.20 14.90
C GLY A 644 -3.90 -15.50 14.75
N PRO A 645 -3.35 -15.46 13.53
CA PRO A 645 -1.94 -15.75 13.29
C PRO A 645 -1.06 -14.80 14.11
N GLN A 646 -0.02 -15.36 14.70
CA GLN A 646 0.95 -14.65 15.51
C GLN A 646 2.07 -14.15 14.59
N ILE A 647 2.22 -12.85 14.40
CA ILE A 647 3.05 -12.25 13.35
C ILE A 647 4.04 -11.26 13.95
N ALA A 648 5.29 -11.25 13.50
CA ALA A 648 6.23 -10.15 13.73
C ALA A 648 6.23 -9.23 12.50
N PRO A 649 5.51 -8.09 12.49
CA PRO A 649 5.29 -7.34 11.25
C PRO A 649 6.60 -6.78 10.67
N LEU A 650 6.78 -6.90 9.36
CA LEU A 650 7.92 -6.37 8.63
C LEU A 650 7.84 -4.85 8.44
N PHE A 651 6.66 -4.25 8.34
CA PHE A 651 6.54 -2.81 8.11
C PHE A 651 6.08 -2.08 9.37
N ARG A 652 6.78 -2.24 10.51
CA ARG A 652 6.42 -1.58 11.78
C ARG A 652 6.49 -0.07 11.68
N ASP A 653 5.43 0.63 12.10
CA ASP A 653 5.39 2.10 12.05
C ASP A 653 6.10 2.71 13.28
N PRO A 654 7.25 3.40 13.11
CA PRO A 654 7.98 4.04 14.22
C PRO A 654 7.17 5.10 14.95
N ARG A 655 6.12 5.66 14.33
CA ARG A 655 5.26 6.69 14.92
C ARG A 655 4.16 6.12 15.80
N ASN A 656 3.91 4.81 15.74
CA ASN A 656 3.00 4.18 16.68
C ASN A 656 3.70 4.11 18.05
N PRO A 657 3.02 4.40 19.17
CA PRO A 657 3.66 4.41 20.49
C PRO A 657 4.36 3.11 20.85
N ASP A 658 3.65 2.01 20.61
CA ASP A 658 4.09 0.66 20.94
C ASP A 658 5.13 0.14 19.92
N GLN A 659 5.27 0.77 18.75
CA GLN A 659 6.19 0.41 17.65
C GLN A 659 6.13 -1.06 17.18
N ILE A 660 5.12 -1.83 17.60
CA ILE A 660 4.90 -3.24 17.21
C ILE A 660 3.97 -3.39 16.01
N GLN A 661 3.09 -2.40 15.77
CA GLN A 661 2.05 -2.47 14.74
C GLN A 661 2.58 -2.02 13.37
N PRO A 662 2.11 -2.61 12.26
CA PRO A 662 2.53 -2.19 10.94
C PRO A 662 2.02 -0.80 10.54
N VAL A 663 2.57 -0.24 9.46
CA VAL A 663 2.07 0.98 8.79
C VAL A 663 0.56 0.88 8.63
N SER A 664 -0.20 1.90 9.02
CA SER A 664 -1.67 1.90 8.91
C SER A 664 -2.16 2.01 7.47
N TYR A 665 -3.32 1.44 7.14
CA TYR A 665 -3.93 1.56 5.80
C TYR A 665 -4.08 3.02 5.33
N PRO A 666 -4.59 3.96 6.16
CA PRO A 666 -4.72 5.36 5.74
C PRO A 666 -3.38 6.04 5.41
N LYS A 667 -2.29 5.66 6.10
CA LYS A 667 -0.95 6.20 5.85
C LYS A 667 -0.40 5.68 4.52
N LEU A 668 -0.56 4.38 4.26
CA LEU A 668 -0.20 3.76 2.97
C LEU A 668 -1.02 4.36 1.82
N LYS A 669 -2.33 4.52 1.99
CA LYS A 669 -3.23 5.18 1.02
C LYS A 669 -2.77 6.59 0.66
N ARG A 670 -2.45 7.43 1.65
CA ARG A 670 -2.00 8.81 1.41
C ARG A 670 -0.69 8.83 0.63
N PHE A 671 0.24 7.97 0.99
CA PHE A 671 1.52 7.85 0.29
C PHE A 671 1.32 7.39 -1.15
N TYR A 672 0.46 6.39 -1.38
CA TYR A 672 0.12 5.90 -2.72
C TYR A 672 -0.49 6.98 -3.63
N ILE A 673 -1.41 7.82 -3.11
CA ILE A 673 -1.98 8.94 -3.88
C ILE A 673 -0.88 9.92 -4.32
N GLN A 674 0.12 10.15 -3.48
CA GLN A 674 1.25 11.02 -3.83
C GLN A 674 2.14 10.39 -4.90
N VAL A 675 2.39 9.08 -4.81
CA VAL A 675 3.13 8.32 -5.83
C VAL A 675 2.39 8.35 -7.17
N LEU A 676 1.06 8.13 -7.19
CA LEU A 676 0.25 8.22 -8.40
C LEU A 676 0.30 9.62 -9.04
N ALA A 677 0.22 10.68 -8.22
CA ALA A 677 0.27 12.06 -8.71
C ALA A 677 1.64 12.41 -9.32
N GLU A 678 2.73 11.87 -8.78
CA GLU A 678 4.07 12.07 -9.36
C GLU A 678 4.27 11.21 -10.61
N ALA A 679 3.85 9.95 -10.60
CA ALA A 679 3.91 9.07 -11.77
C ALA A 679 3.11 9.66 -12.95
N GLN A 680 1.93 10.22 -12.69
CA GLN A 680 1.13 10.91 -13.71
C GLN A 680 1.93 12.03 -14.40
N LYS A 681 2.63 12.88 -13.61
CA LYS A 681 3.45 13.98 -14.15
C LYS A 681 4.69 13.48 -14.90
N ARG A 682 5.32 12.41 -14.41
CA ARG A 682 6.49 11.82 -15.06
C ARG A 682 6.10 11.19 -16.40
N ILE A 683 4.98 10.48 -16.45
CA ILE A 683 4.46 9.88 -17.68
C ILE A 683 4.11 10.96 -18.71
N GLU A 684 3.44 12.04 -18.28
CA GLU A 684 3.14 13.17 -19.16
C GLU A 684 4.42 13.82 -19.70
N ARG A 685 5.47 13.94 -18.87
CA ARG A 685 6.76 14.53 -19.28
C ARG A 685 7.58 13.62 -20.19
N LYS A 686 7.63 12.32 -19.89
CA LYS A 686 8.48 11.33 -20.56
C LYS A 686 7.86 10.84 -21.88
N TYR A 687 6.54 10.70 -21.91
CA TYR A 687 5.84 10.08 -23.03
C TYR A 687 4.75 10.97 -23.67
N GLY A 688 4.42 12.11 -23.06
CA GLY A 688 3.35 13.00 -23.53
C GLY A 688 1.93 12.48 -23.26
N HIS A 689 1.75 11.36 -22.53
CA HIS A 689 0.43 10.79 -22.24
C HIS A 689 -0.27 11.53 -21.09
N LYS A 690 -1.48 12.03 -21.34
CA LYS A 690 -2.29 12.74 -20.34
C LYS A 690 -3.17 11.76 -19.55
N LEU A 691 -2.53 10.89 -18.78
CA LEU A 691 -3.23 9.94 -17.92
C LEU A 691 -3.89 10.62 -16.71
N LYS A 692 -5.00 10.06 -16.23
CA LYS A 692 -5.71 10.53 -15.04
C LYS A 692 -5.67 9.50 -13.90
N LEU A 693 -4.54 9.41 -13.23
CA LEU A 693 -4.33 8.51 -12.07
C LEU A 693 -4.91 9.06 -10.77
N VAL A 694 -5.06 10.39 -10.67
CA VAL A 694 -5.66 11.09 -9.53
C VAL A 694 -6.73 12.10 -9.94
N THR A 695 -7.69 12.32 -9.05
CA THR A 695 -8.81 13.27 -9.19
C THR A 695 -8.84 14.25 -8.01
N ASP A 696 -9.41 15.44 -8.21
CA ASP A 696 -9.70 16.34 -7.08
C ASP A 696 -11.06 15.95 -6.46
N ASN A 697 -11.12 15.91 -5.14
CA ASN A 697 -12.33 15.63 -4.37
C ASN A 697 -13.27 16.85 -4.21
N GLY A 698 -13.01 17.95 -4.93
CA GLY A 698 -13.78 19.20 -4.89
C GLY A 698 -13.58 20.03 -3.61
N LYS A 699 -12.79 19.52 -2.65
CA LYS A 699 -12.41 20.18 -1.39
C LYS A 699 -10.90 20.47 -1.33
N GLY A 700 -10.21 20.43 -2.48
CA GLY A 700 -8.79 20.70 -2.62
C GLY A 700 -7.89 19.55 -2.18
N GLY A 701 -8.40 18.31 -2.14
CA GLY A 701 -7.64 17.12 -1.80
C GLY A 701 -7.64 16.10 -2.94
N LEU A 702 -6.49 15.48 -3.20
CA LEU A 702 -6.37 14.45 -4.22
C LEU A 702 -6.99 13.13 -3.75
N THR A 703 -7.76 12.50 -4.64
CA THR A 703 -8.28 11.15 -4.56
C THR A 703 -7.64 10.29 -5.65
N TRP A 704 -7.46 9.00 -5.36
CA TRP A 704 -7.03 8.06 -6.38
C TRP A 704 -8.15 7.85 -7.42
N THR A 705 -7.79 7.61 -8.68
CA THR A 705 -8.69 6.98 -9.66
C THR A 705 -8.60 5.46 -9.51
N VAL A 706 -7.36 4.96 -9.34
CA VAL A 706 -7.06 3.53 -9.19
C VAL A 706 -6.70 3.23 -7.73
N ASP A 707 -7.54 2.45 -7.04
CA ASP A 707 -7.33 2.14 -5.63
C ASP A 707 -6.25 1.06 -5.39
N LEU A 708 -5.83 0.88 -4.13
CA LEU A 708 -4.84 -0.15 -3.76
C LEU A 708 -5.32 -1.59 -4.02
N HIS A 709 -6.62 -1.81 -4.24
CA HIS A 709 -7.16 -3.13 -4.55
C HIS A 709 -7.07 -3.43 -6.04
N SER A 710 -7.18 -2.41 -6.89
CA SER A 710 -6.94 -2.52 -8.33
C SER A 710 -5.52 -2.96 -8.66
N LEU A 711 -4.50 -2.66 -7.83
CA LEU A 711 -3.12 -3.14 -8.03
C LEU A 711 -3.02 -4.67 -8.12
N ARG A 712 -3.78 -5.37 -7.27
CA ARG A 712 -3.82 -6.84 -7.32
C ARG A 712 -4.46 -7.33 -8.61
N VAL A 713 -5.56 -6.69 -9.05
CA VAL A 713 -6.20 -7.02 -10.34
C VAL A 713 -5.24 -6.77 -11.49
N SER A 714 -4.51 -5.66 -11.44
CA SER A 714 -3.50 -5.28 -12.43
C SER A 714 -2.37 -6.31 -12.52
N GLY A 715 -1.78 -6.69 -11.38
CA GLY A 715 -0.73 -7.72 -11.36
C GLY A 715 -1.21 -9.10 -11.81
N ILE A 716 -2.47 -9.47 -11.53
CA ILE A 716 -3.09 -10.70 -12.06
C ILE A 716 -3.18 -10.63 -13.58
N THR A 717 -3.75 -9.55 -14.11
CA THR A 717 -3.95 -9.34 -15.54
C THR A 717 -2.60 -9.37 -16.27
N ASN A 718 -1.60 -8.66 -15.75
CA ASN A 718 -0.28 -8.61 -16.39
C ASN A 718 0.44 -9.97 -16.38
N LEU A 719 0.28 -10.78 -15.33
CA LEU A 719 0.84 -12.15 -15.31
C LEU A 719 0.17 -13.05 -16.36
N ILE A 720 -1.15 -12.93 -16.54
CA ILE A 720 -1.89 -13.69 -17.55
C ILE A 720 -1.43 -13.27 -18.96
N GLU A 721 -1.32 -11.96 -19.21
CA GLU A 721 -0.84 -11.40 -20.48
C GLU A 721 0.61 -11.83 -20.79
N ALA A 722 1.47 -11.89 -19.76
CA ALA A 722 2.84 -12.39 -19.90
C ALA A 722 2.95 -13.92 -20.13
N GLY A 723 1.82 -14.64 -20.13
CA GLY A 723 1.72 -16.05 -20.47
C GLY A 723 1.67 -17.01 -19.28
N VAL A 724 1.38 -16.54 -18.07
CA VAL A 724 1.16 -17.41 -16.90
C VAL A 724 -0.24 -18.02 -16.97
N PRO A 725 -0.40 -19.36 -16.92
CA PRO A 725 -1.71 -20.02 -16.98
C PRO A 725 -2.66 -19.54 -15.88
N LEU A 726 -3.96 -19.43 -16.19
CA LEU A 726 -4.98 -18.92 -15.27
C LEU A 726 -5.05 -19.75 -13.97
N GLU A 727 -4.83 -21.06 -14.02
CA GLU A 727 -4.84 -21.93 -12.84
C GLU A 727 -3.65 -21.66 -11.92
N VAL A 728 -2.48 -21.34 -12.50
CA VAL A 728 -1.28 -20.94 -11.75
C VAL A 728 -1.52 -19.61 -11.05
N VAL A 729 -2.12 -18.64 -11.76
CA VAL A 729 -2.50 -17.34 -11.21
C VAL A 729 -3.58 -17.51 -10.12
N SER A 730 -4.58 -18.37 -10.34
CA SER A 730 -5.62 -18.69 -9.35
C SER A 730 -5.04 -19.32 -8.08
N GLN A 731 -4.10 -20.26 -8.21
CA GLN A 731 -3.39 -20.88 -7.10
C GLN A 731 -2.53 -19.86 -6.32
N PHE A 732 -1.87 -18.94 -7.03
CA PHE A 732 -1.03 -17.87 -6.48
C PHE A 732 -1.83 -16.81 -5.71
N VAL A 733 -3.02 -16.49 -6.22
CA VAL A 733 -3.75 -15.28 -5.86
C VAL A 733 -4.87 -15.59 -4.89
N ALA A 734 -5.63 -16.65 -5.13
CA ALA A 734 -6.93 -16.84 -4.50
C ALA A 734 -6.80 -17.43 -3.10
N GLY A 735 -5.91 -18.38 -2.82
CA GLY A 735 -5.94 -19.14 -1.57
C GLY A 735 -7.32 -19.76 -1.28
N HIS A 736 -8.14 -19.90 -2.33
CA HIS A 736 -9.50 -20.40 -2.32
C HIS A 736 -9.52 -21.68 -3.15
N ALA A 737 -10.05 -22.75 -2.57
CA ALA A 737 -10.44 -23.95 -3.29
C ALA A 737 -11.74 -23.76 -4.11
N THR A 738 -12.34 -22.57 -4.16
CA THR A 738 -13.77 -22.41 -4.53
C THR A 738 -14.09 -22.02 -5.96
N LEU A 739 -13.15 -21.63 -6.84
CA LEU A 739 -13.52 -21.35 -8.24
C LEU A 739 -13.37 -22.53 -9.20
N VAL A 740 -13.04 -23.72 -8.69
CA VAL A 740 -12.98 -24.91 -9.52
C VAL A 740 -13.33 -26.16 -8.69
N MET A 741 -14.62 -26.38 -8.47
CA MET A 741 -15.10 -27.71 -8.04
C MET A 741 -15.16 -28.71 -9.21
N THR A 742 -14.90 -28.27 -10.45
CA THR A 742 -15.06 -29.09 -11.67
C THR A 742 -13.78 -29.39 -12.46
N LEU A 743 -12.63 -28.77 -12.17
CA LEU A 743 -11.30 -29.20 -12.64
C LEU A 743 -10.45 -29.64 -11.45
N HIS A 744 -10.81 -30.79 -10.88
CA HIS A 744 -9.88 -31.54 -10.06
C HIS A 744 -8.85 -32.22 -10.97
N TYR A 745 -7.59 -32.26 -10.51
CA TYR A 745 -6.35 -32.67 -11.18
C TYR A 745 -5.67 -31.53 -11.94
N LEU A 746 -4.72 -30.85 -11.29
CA LEU A 746 -3.40 -30.48 -11.83
C LEU A 746 -2.61 -29.69 -10.77
N LYS A 747 -1.85 -30.41 -9.95
CA LYS A 747 -0.90 -29.81 -9.00
C LYS A 747 0.45 -29.66 -9.72
N TYR A 748 0.75 -28.47 -10.23
CA TYR A 748 2.04 -28.21 -10.86
C TYR A 748 3.20 -28.43 -9.87
N SER A 749 4.33 -28.94 -10.36
CA SER A 749 5.56 -29.00 -9.57
C SER A 749 6.05 -27.57 -9.24
N PRO A 750 6.57 -27.30 -8.02
CA PRO A 750 7.07 -25.98 -7.64
C PRO A 750 8.12 -25.38 -8.60
N ALA A 751 9.00 -26.21 -9.16
CA ALA A 751 10.01 -25.77 -10.13
C ALA A 751 9.40 -25.24 -11.44
N LYS A 752 8.36 -25.92 -11.95
CA LYS A 752 7.63 -25.49 -13.16
C LYS A 752 6.88 -24.18 -12.92
N LEU A 753 6.28 -24.02 -11.73
CA LEU A 753 5.62 -22.78 -11.32
C LEU A 753 6.59 -21.60 -11.27
N ARG A 754 7.78 -21.80 -10.69
CA ARG A 754 8.83 -20.77 -10.67
C ARG A 754 9.22 -20.35 -12.09
N ARG A 755 9.51 -21.30 -12.98
CA ARG A 755 9.95 -21.00 -14.35
C ARG A 755 8.92 -20.18 -15.13
N PHE A 756 7.62 -20.47 -14.97
CA PHE A 756 6.58 -19.64 -15.60
C PHE A 756 6.57 -18.21 -15.08
N LEU A 757 6.75 -18.01 -13.77
CA LEU A 757 6.77 -16.68 -13.16
C LEU A 757 8.04 -15.89 -13.49
N GLU A 758 9.18 -16.57 -13.59
CA GLU A 758 10.48 -15.99 -13.96
C GLU A 758 10.43 -15.49 -15.41
N LEU A 759 10.01 -16.35 -16.35
CA LEU A 759 9.81 -15.97 -17.76
C LEU A 759 8.76 -14.87 -17.93
N ALA A 760 7.69 -14.88 -17.13
CA ALA A 760 6.68 -13.82 -17.17
C ALA A 760 7.24 -12.48 -16.68
N HIS A 761 8.04 -12.48 -15.60
CA HIS A 761 8.71 -11.26 -15.14
C HIS A 761 9.71 -10.75 -16.18
N GLU A 762 10.51 -11.62 -16.79
CA GLU A 762 11.42 -11.24 -17.87
C GLU A 762 10.67 -10.66 -19.07
N ARG A 763 9.55 -11.24 -19.49
CA ARG A 763 8.70 -10.71 -20.57
C ARG A 763 8.09 -9.36 -20.23
N MET A 764 7.57 -9.19 -19.02
CA MET A 764 7.08 -7.91 -18.54
C MET A 764 8.17 -6.82 -18.51
N LEU A 765 9.45 -7.23 -18.38
CA LEU A 765 10.62 -6.37 -18.48
C LEU A 765 11.17 -6.24 -19.92
N ASN A 766 10.82 -7.11 -20.87
CA ASN A 766 11.34 -7.08 -22.24
C ASN A 766 10.32 -6.52 -23.25
N ASP A 767 9.03 -6.58 -22.97
CA ASP A 767 7.97 -5.84 -23.69
C ASP A 767 8.08 -4.30 -23.47
N GLU A 768 9.19 -3.85 -22.87
CA GLU A 768 9.48 -2.51 -22.36
C GLU A 768 9.78 -1.44 -23.42
N ASP A 769 10.03 -1.79 -24.69
CA ASP A 769 10.46 -0.81 -25.72
C ASP A 769 9.40 -0.47 -26.78
N PHE A 770 8.27 -1.17 -26.85
CA PHE A 770 7.35 -1.00 -27.98
C PHE A 770 6.27 0.08 -27.74
N VAL A 771 5.56 0.00 -26.61
CA VAL A 771 4.34 0.78 -26.30
C VAL A 771 4.64 2.23 -25.91
N GLY A 772 5.82 2.49 -25.35
CA GLY A 772 6.26 3.81 -24.84
C GLY A 772 7.42 4.43 -25.62
N SER A 773 7.84 3.85 -26.75
CA SER A 773 8.89 4.45 -27.57
C SER A 773 8.40 5.74 -28.21
N GLU A 774 9.25 6.78 -28.26
CA GLU A 774 9.02 7.98 -29.09
C GLU A 774 8.74 7.56 -30.55
N LEU A 775 9.36 6.46 -30.99
CA LEU A 775 9.22 5.87 -32.31
C LEU A 775 7.78 5.42 -32.66
N PHE A 776 7.04 4.75 -31.76
CA PHE A 776 5.65 4.34 -32.05
C PHE A 776 4.74 5.55 -32.27
N ALA A 777 4.98 6.65 -31.56
CA ALA A 777 4.25 7.90 -31.74
C ALA A 777 4.67 8.64 -33.03
N ASP A 778 5.95 8.60 -33.40
CA ASP A 778 6.49 9.28 -34.59
C ASP A 778 6.02 8.65 -35.91
N TYR A 779 5.80 7.33 -35.94
CA TYR A 779 5.33 6.62 -37.14
C TYR A 779 3.84 6.24 -37.10
N LEU A 780 3.09 6.73 -36.11
CA LEU A 780 1.67 6.40 -35.92
C LEU A 780 0.82 6.76 -37.14
N ASP A 781 1.09 7.91 -37.74
CA ASP A 781 0.36 8.41 -38.91
C ASP A 781 0.71 7.63 -40.20
N GLU A 782 1.93 7.10 -40.31
CA GLU A 782 2.34 6.25 -41.45
C GLU A 782 1.68 4.86 -41.39
N PHE A 783 1.46 4.33 -40.18
CA PHE A 783 0.77 3.05 -39.99
C PHE A 783 -0.74 3.17 -39.79
N ALA A 784 -1.29 4.38 -39.69
CA ALA A 784 -2.72 4.63 -39.54
C ALA A 784 -3.59 3.90 -40.58
N PRO A 785 -3.24 3.85 -41.89
CA PRO A 785 -4.02 3.11 -42.89
C PRO A 785 -4.15 1.60 -42.60
N PHE A 786 -3.23 1.03 -41.80
CA PHE A 786 -3.23 -0.38 -41.44
C PHE A 786 -3.88 -0.67 -40.08
N MET A 787 -4.31 0.37 -39.35
CA MET A 787 -5.03 0.23 -38.08
C MET A 787 -6.54 0.12 -38.30
N LEU A 788 -7.08 -1.07 -38.11
CA LEU A 788 -8.49 -1.40 -38.25
C LEU A 788 -9.27 -1.14 -36.97
N GLY A 789 -10.25 -0.25 -37.02
CA GLY A 789 -11.27 -0.06 -35.98
C GLY A 789 -12.68 -0.39 -36.47
N GLN A 790 -13.69 -0.29 -35.60
CA GLN A 790 -15.11 -0.45 -35.99
C GLN A 790 -15.56 0.57 -37.05
N GLU A 791 -15.03 1.80 -36.99
CA GLU A 791 -15.43 2.91 -37.86
C GLU A 791 -14.61 2.99 -39.17
N GLY A 792 -13.56 2.17 -39.31
CA GLY A 792 -12.72 2.11 -40.53
C GLY A 792 -11.22 2.01 -40.24
N THR A 793 -10.41 2.06 -41.30
CA THR A 793 -8.93 2.10 -41.24
C THR A 793 -8.44 3.50 -40.87
N GLY A 794 -7.65 3.64 -39.81
CA GLY A 794 -7.02 4.91 -39.43
C GLY A 794 -7.99 6.02 -39.06
N VAL A 795 -9.24 5.68 -38.75
CA VAL A 795 -10.31 6.64 -38.42
C VAL A 795 -11.13 6.16 -37.23
N GLY A 796 -11.79 7.12 -36.60
CA GLY A 796 -12.75 6.87 -35.53
C GLY A 796 -12.18 7.01 -34.13
N ALA A 797 -13.03 6.79 -33.13
CA ALA A 797 -12.68 7.13 -31.75
C ALA A 797 -11.54 6.29 -31.15
N GLY A 798 -11.32 5.06 -31.63
CA GLY A 798 -10.13 4.29 -31.24
C GLY A 798 -8.84 4.98 -31.67
N PHE A 799 -8.77 5.39 -32.94
CA PHE A 799 -7.59 6.06 -33.50
C PHE A 799 -7.40 7.46 -32.93
N GLN A 800 -8.48 8.23 -32.75
CA GLN A 800 -8.43 9.53 -32.07
C GLN A 800 -7.96 9.40 -30.62
N ALA A 801 -8.46 8.41 -29.87
CA ALA A 801 -7.98 8.17 -28.51
C ALA A 801 -6.49 7.81 -28.45
N LEU A 802 -6.00 7.09 -29.46
CA LEU A 802 -4.59 6.74 -29.64
C LEU A 802 -3.73 7.98 -29.94
N GLN A 803 -4.16 8.85 -30.88
CA GLN A 803 -3.50 10.12 -31.21
C GLN A 803 -3.52 11.10 -30.03
N ASP A 804 -4.67 11.26 -29.38
CA ASP A 804 -4.86 12.20 -28.27
C ASP A 804 -4.21 11.70 -26.97
N LYS A 805 -3.75 10.44 -26.93
CA LYS A 805 -3.10 9.81 -25.77
C LYS A 805 -3.96 9.93 -24.50
N THR A 806 -5.27 9.76 -24.64
CA THR A 806 -6.28 10.06 -23.59
C THR A 806 -6.50 8.94 -22.58
N GLY A 807 -5.93 7.75 -22.83
CA GLY A 807 -6.15 6.55 -22.03
C GLY A 807 -4.88 5.74 -21.77
N ILE A 808 -5.02 4.75 -20.88
CA ILE A 808 -3.98 3.79 -20.53
C ILE A 808 -3.86 2.73 -21.64
N MET A 809 -3.00 2.99 -22.63
CA MET A 809 -2.85 2.08 -23.77
C MET A 809 -2.35 0.69 -23.37
N THR A 810 -2.99 -0.36 -23.88
CA THR A 810 -2.56 -1.76 -23.77
C THR A 810 -2.50 -2.37 -25.15
N ILE A 811 -1.37 -2.97 -25.51
CA ILE A 811 -1.19 -3.73 -26.76
C ILE A 811 -1.18 -5.22 -26.39
N THR A 812 -2.05 -5.99 -27.02
CA THR A 812 -2.11 -7.45 -26.90
C THR A 812 -1.73 -8.10 -28.21
N SER A 813 -1.60 -9.43 -28.21
CA SER A 813 -1.35 -10.22 -29.43
C SER A 813 -2.43 -10.05 -30.49
N GLU A 814 -3.68 -9.72 -30.11
CA GLU A 814 -4.83 -9.56 -31.02
C GLU A 814 -5.15 -8.10 -31.40
N GLY A 815 -4.54 -7.09 -30.77
CA GLY A 815 -4.77 -5.68 -31.12
C GLY A 815 -4.36 -4.69 -30.04
N ILE A 816 -4.83 -3.45 -30.18
CA ILE A 816 -4.49 -2.29 -29.38
C ILE A 816 -5.77 -1.75 -28.73
N CYS A 817 -5.75 -1.64 -27.40
CA CYS A 817 -6.72 -0.87 -26.63
C CYS A 817 -6.09 0.49 -26.28
N PRO A 818 -6.66 1.63 -26.73
CA PRO A 818 -6.19 2.96 -26.35
C PRO A 818 -6.39 3.31 -24.87
N GLY A 819 -7.02 2.42 -24.08
CA GLY A 819 -7.20 2.62 -22.63
C GLY A 819 -8.35 3.52 -22.22
N THR A 820 -9.39 3.55 -23.05
CA THR A 820 -10.64 4.26 -22.83
C THR A 820 -11.66 3.38 -22.08
N SER A 821 -12.79 3.94 -21.66
CA SER A 821 -13.75 3.21 -20.81
C SER A 821 -14.59 2.19 -21.59
N CYS A 822 -14.61 0.93 -21.14
CA CYS A 822 -15.51 -0.11 -21.67
C CYS A 822 -16.99 0.24 -21.47
N SER A 823 -17.32 1.10 -20.50
CA SER A 823 -18.68 1.59 -20.26
C SER A 823 -19.22 2.51 -21.35
N GLU A 824 -18.33 3.04 -22.20
CA GLU A 824 -18.66 3.95 -23.31
C GLU A 824 -18.20 3.37 -24.66
N GLY A 825 -17.75 2.12 -24.67
CA GLY A 825 -17.18 1.47 -25.86
C GLY A 825 -18.22 0.81 -26.77
N GLY A 826 -19.49 0.76 -26.36
CA GLY A 826 -20.57 0.09 -27.06
C GLY A 826 -21.28 0.95 -28.11
N PRO A 827 -22.43 0.49 -28.63
CA PRO A 827 -23.19 1.21 -29.65
C PRO A 827 -23.75 2.55 -29.15
N VAL A 828 -24.09 3.43 -30.09
CA VAL A 828 -24.64 4.76 -29.77
C VAL A 828 -26.02 4.64 -29.09
N GLU A 829 -26.18 5.20 -27.88
CA GLU A 829 -27.48 5.32 -27.20
C GLU A 829 -28.24 6.56 -27.67
N SER A 830 -27.53 7.68 -27.86
CA SER A 830 -28.11 8.95 -28.28
C SER A 830 -27.12 9.75 -29.11
N VAL A 831 -27.45 9.90 -30.39
CA VAL A 831 -26.64 10.68 -31.36
C VAL A 831 -26.56 12.16 -30.96
N ALA A 832 -27.64 12.72 -30.41
CA ALA A 832 -27.73 14.14 -30.05
C ALA A 832 -26.88 14.53 -28.82
N GLN A 833 -26.61 13.58 -27.92
CA GLN A 833 -25.83 13.79 -26.70
C GLN A 833 -24.43 13.19 -26.77
N ASN A 834 -24.04 12.62 -27.92
CA ASN A 834 -22.79 11.88 -28.10
C ASN A 834 -22.56 10.82 -27.00
N ARG A 835 -23.63 10.10 -26.63
CA ARG A 835 -23.63 9.11 -25.54
C ARG A 835 -23.64 7.69 -26.10
N TYR A 836 -22.74 6.86 -25.60
CA TYR A 836 -22.53 5.47 -26.01
C TYR A 836 -22.87 4.51 -24.87
N ALA A 837 -23.35 3.32 -25.24
CA ALA A 837 -23.64 2.24 -24.31
C ALA A 837 -22.34 1.57 -23.83
N ALA A 838 -22.45 0.72 -22.81
CA ALA A 838 -21.37 -0.19 -22.45
C ALA A 838 -21.18 -1.27 -23.51
N VAL A 839 -19.95 -1.77 -23.65
CA VAL A 839 -19.66 -2.91 -24.52
C VAL A 839 -20.50 -4.12 -24.07
N PRO A 840 -21.29 -4.76 -24.96
CA PRO A 840 -22.16 -5.87 -24.60
C PRO A 840 -21.43 -7.02 -23.90
N GLY A 841 -21.74 -7.25 -22.63
CA GLY A 841 -21.13 -8.29 -21.78
C GLY A 841 -19.67 -8.04 -21.35
N GLY A 842 -19.19 -6.80 -21.42
CA GLY A 842 -17.93 -6.39 -20.80
C GLY A 842 -16.75 -6.41 -21.77
N LYS A 843 -15.67 -7.15 -21.45
CA LYS A 843 -14.39 -7.18 -22.21
C LYS A 843 -14.49 -7.95 -23.54
N ARG A 844 -15.45 -7.59 -24.38
CA ARG A 844 -15.62 -8.08 -25.75
C ARG A 844 -15.04 -7.04 -26.72
N CYS A 845 -13.71 -7.04 -26.82
CA CYS A 845 -12.95 -6.00 -27.51
C CYS A 845 -13.30 -5.91 -29.00
N GLY A 846 -13.69 -7.01 -29.65
CA GLY A 846 -14.13 -7.01 -31.04
C GLY A 846 -15.35 -6.12 -31.29
N LEU A 847 -16.25 -5.98 -30.31
CA LEU A 847 -17.42 -5.09 -30.35
C LEU A 847 -17.15 -3.67 -29.83
N CYS A 848 -15.95 -3.38 -29.35
CA CYS A 848 -15.62 -2.09 -28.76
C CYS A 848 -15.23 -1.08 -29.84
N ARG A 849 -15.85 0.11 -29.85
CA ARG A 849 -15.55 1.18 -30.81
C ARG A 849 -14.13 1.73 -30.70
N PHE A 850 -13.50 1.58 -29.53
CA PHE A 850 -12.14 2.04 -29.29
C PHE A 850 -11.08 1.01 -29.67
N TRP A 851 -11.48 -0.24 -29.90
CA TRP A 851 -10.53 -1.30 -30.23
C TRP A 851 -9.93 -1.08 -31.61
N LEU A 852 -8.61 -1.25 -31.69
CA LEU A 852 -7.84 -1.18 -32.92
C LEU A 852 -7.10 -2.49 -33.11
N THR A 853 -6.92 -2.92 -34.35
CA THR A 853 -6.10 -4.09 -34.70
C THR A 853 -5.51 -3.91 -36.11
N GLY A 854 -4.91 -4.92 -36.72
CA GLY A 854 -4.33 -4.80 -38.05
C GLY A 854 -3.41 -5.95 -38.45
N PRO A 855 -2.75 -5.86 -39.62
CA PRO A 855 -1.85 -6.90 -40.14
C PRO A 855 -0.80 -7.38 -39.12
N ALA A 856 -0.26 -6.46 -38.30
CA ALA A 856 0.71 -6.77 -37.24
C ALA A 856 0.20 -7.76 -36.16
N HIS A 857 -1.12 -7.89 -36.01
CA HIS A 857 -1.78 -8.71 -35.01
C HIS A 857 -2.49 -9.95 -35.61
N LEU A 858 -2.29 -10.22 -36.90
CA LEU A 858 -3.09 -11.21 -37.64
C LEU A 858 -3.11 -12.60 -36.96
N LEU A 859 -1.95 -13.09 -36.52
CA LEU A 859 -1.87 -14.40 -35.86
C LEU A 859 -2.65 -14.45 -34.54
N GLY A 860 -2.60 -13.37 -33.74
CA GLY A 860 -3.39 -13.25 -32.52
C GLY A 860 -4.89 -13.11 -32.81
N GLN A 861 -5.26 -12.42 -33.89
CA GLN A 861 -6.67 -12.36 -34.34
C GLN A 861 -7.20 -13.73 -34.71
N VAL A 862 -6.45 -14.52 -35.49
CA VAL A 862 -6.83 -15.89 -35.87
C VAL A 862 -6.95 -16.78 -34.63
N ALA A 863 -6.01 -16.67 -33.68
CA ALA A 863 -6.06 -17.41 -32.42
C ALA A 863 -7.31 -17.06 -31.62
N ALA A 864 -7.69 -15.79 -31.56
CA ALA A 864 -8.88 -15.32 -30.85
C ALA A 864 -10.18 -15.80 -31.50
N VAL A 865 -10.26 -15.75 -32.83
CA VAL A 865 -11.42 -16.24 -33.61
C VAL A 865 -11.64 -17.73 -33.35
N ASN A 866 -10.57 -18.54 -33.40
CA ASN A 866 -10.67 -19.99 -33.18
C ASN A 866 -11.03 -20.34 -31.73
N ASN A 867 -10.44 -19.65 -30.75
CA ASN A 867 -10.79 -19.84 -29.34
C ASN A 867 -12.24 -19.45 -29.02
N LEU A 868 -12.73 -18.37 -29.62
CA LEU A 868 -14.11 -17.95 -29.47
C LEU A 868 -15.07 -18.91 -30.18
N ALA A 869 -14.71 -19.44 -31.35
CA ALA A 869 -15.48 -20.49 -32.03
C ALA A 869 -15.64 -21.74 -31.16
N TYR A 870 -14.57 -22.19 -30.52
CA TYR A 870 -14.60 -23.31 -29.56
C TYR A 870 -15.57 -23.01 -28.39
N THR A 871 -15.50 -21.79 -27.83
CA THR A 871 -16.37 -21.38 -26.72
C THR A 871 -17.85 -21.36 -27.14
N ILE A 872 -18.16 -20.80 -28.32
CA ILE A 872 -19.52 -20.78 -28.89
C ILE A 872 -20.03 -22.20 -29.07
N ARG A 873 -19.21 -23.10 -29.60
CA ARG A 873 -19.55 -24.52 -29.79
C ARG A 873 -19.91 -25.21 -28.47
N LYS A 874 -19.11 -25.04 -27.42
CA LYS A 874 -19.38 -25.63 -26.09
C LYS A 874 -20.66 -25.10 -25.46
N LYS A 875 -20.89 -23.78 -25.53
CA LYS A 875 -22.16 -23.19 -25.08
C LYS A 875 -23.35 -23.73 -25.87
N GLY A 876 -23.20 -23.91 -27.19
CA GLY A 876 -24.22 -24.52 -28.04
C GLY A 876 -24.56 -25.97 -27.65
N LEU A 877 -23.55 -26.78 -27.31
CA LEU A 877 -23.74 -28.15 -26.80
C LEU A 877 -24.42 -28.16 -25.42
N GLU A 878 -24.03 -27.25 -24.52
CA GLU A 878 -24.70 -27.08 -23.22
C GLU A 878 -26.18 -26.72 -23.40
N VAL A 879 -26.49 -25.78 -24.30
CA VAL A 879 -27.87 -25.40 -24.62
C VAL A 879 -28.66 -26.58 -25.17
N ALA A 880 -28.08 -27.39 -26.06
CA ALA A 880 -28.72 -28.60 -26.57
C ALA A 880 -29.04 -29.58 -25.43
N SER A 881 -28.05 -29.89 -24.58
CA SER A 881 -28.25 -30.81 -23.45
C SER A 881 -29.27 -30.29 -22.43
N LEU A 882 -29.28 -28.99 -22.15
CA LEU A 882 -30.26 -28.38 -21.24
C LEU A 882 -31.67 -28.38 -21.84
N ASN A 883 -31.80 -28.23 -23.16
CA ASN A 883 -33.09 -28.37 -23.84
C ASN A 883 -33.60 -29.81 -23.78
N ASP A 884 -32.74 -30.82 -23.96
CA ASP A 884 -33.11 -32.23 -23.80
C ASP A 884 -33.58 -32.51 -22.36
N GLN A 885 -32.80 -32.08 -21.36
CA GLN A 885 -33.18 -32.20 -19.94
C GLN A 885 -34.47 -31.43 -19.60
N ARG A 886 -34.75 -30.33 -20.32
CA ARG A 886 -35.99 -29.57 -20.15
C ARG A 886 -37.17 -30.38 -20.68
N ILE A 887 -37.03 -31.00 -21.86
CA ILE A 887 -38.05 -31.87 -22.46
C ILE A 887 -38.32 -33.06 -21.53
N ASP A 888 -37.27 -33.73 -21.03
CA ASP A 888 -37.40 -34.82 -20.06
C ASP A 888 -38.15 -34.36 -18.78
N ALA A 889 -37.82 -33.17 -18.26
CA ALA A 889 -38.50 -32.62 -17.08
C ALA A 889 -39.95 -32.19 -17.35
N GLU A 890 -40.27 -31.78 -18.58
CA GLU A 890 -41.64 -31.49 -19.03
C GLU A 890 -42.45 -32.79 -19.13
N ASP A 891 -41.86 -33.86 -19.67
CA ASP A 891 -42.44 -35.20 -19.80
C ASP A 891 -42.65 -35.90 -18.44
N GLU A 892 -41.73 -35.69 -17.48
CA GLU A 892 -41.86 -36.13 -16.08
C GLU A 892 -42.91 -35.31 -15.28
N GLY A 893 -43.47 -34.24 -15.85
CA GLY A 893 -44.43 -33.36 -15.18
C GLY A 893 -43.81 -32.39 -14.15
N ASN A 894 -42.49 -32.28 -14.08
CA ASN A 894 -41.78 -31.41 -13.15
C ASN A 894 -41.66 -29.96 -13.67
N GLN A 895 -42.79 -29.25 -13.63
CA GLN A 895 -42.95 -27.87 -14.12
C GLN A 895 -42.04 -26.82 -13.44
N ARG A 896 -41.45 -27.14 -12.29
CA ARG A 896 -40.50 -26.24 -11.62
C ARG A 896 -39.11 -26.37 -12.26
N LYS A 897 -38.62 -27.60 -12.39
CA LYS A 897 -37.32 -27.91 -13.01
C LYS A 897 -37.28 -27.46 -14.48
N ALA A 898 -38.36 -27.69 -15.22
CA ALA A 898 -38.49 -27.22 -16.61
C ALA A 898 -38.37 -25.68 -16.74
N ARG A 899 -38.95 -24.92 -15.81
CA ARG A 899 -38.83 -23.45 -15.78
C ARG A 899 -37.42 -22.99 -15.43
N GLU A 900 -36.80 -23.59 -14.41
CA GLU A 900 -35.42 -23.27 -14.02
C GLU A 900 -34.42 -23.55 -15.18
N LEU A 901 -34.62 -24.64 -15.92
CA LEU A 901 -33.82 -24.98 -17.11
C LEU A 901 -34.08 -24.00 -18.27
N ARG A 902 -35.34 -23.60 -18.50
CA ARG A 902 -35.68 -22.60 -19.52
C ARG A 902 -35.01 -21.25 -19.25
N ASP A 903 -35.09 -20.75 -18.02
CA ASP A 903 -34.45 -19.48 -17.65
C ASP A 903 -32.93 -19.53 -17.88
N ARG A 904 -32.30 -20.69 -17.59
CA ARG A 904 -30.88 -20.91 -17.85
C ARG A 904 -30.56 -20.91 -19.35
N VAL A 905 -31.36 -21.58 -20.17
CA VAL A 905 -31.24 -21.59 -21.63
C VAL A 905 -31.39 -20.19 -22.22
N ASP A 906 -32.37 -19.41 -21.74
CA ASP A 906 -32.60 -18.03 -22.22
C ASP A 906 -31.40 -17.11 -21.91
N ILE A 907 -30.78 -17.27 -20.74
CA ILE A 907 -29.55 -16.53 -20.38
C ILE A 907 -28.39 -16.95 -21.30
N LEU A 908 -28.18 -18.25 -21.50
CA LEU A 908 -27.10 -18.76 -22.35
C LEU A 908 -27.27 -18.34 -23.81
N ASN A 909 -28.50 -18.36 -24.34
CA ASN A 909 -28.79 -17.91 -25.71
C ASN A 909 -28.46 -16.43 -25.91
N ARG A 910 -28.78 -15.57 -24.94
CA ARG A 910 -28.40 -14.15 -24.98
C ARG A 910 -26.88 -13.96 -24.95
N GLU A 911 -26.17 -14.75 -24.15
CA GLU A 911 -24.70 -14.71 -24.16
C GLU A 911 -24.12 -15.19 -25.49
N LEU A 912 -24.66 -16.28 -26.05
CA LEU A 912 -24.26 -16.87 -27.33
C LEU A 912 -24.44 -15.89 -28.49
N GLU A 913 -25.57 -15.18 -28.54
CA GLU A 913 -25.83 -14.14 -29.54
C GLU A 913 -24.74 -13.07 -29.54
N ILE A 914 -24.33 -12.61 -28.36
CA ILE A 914 -23.27 -11.61 -28.26
C ILE A 914 -21.89 -12.20 -28.63
N ASP A 915 -21.61 -13.44 -28.21
CA ASP A 915 -20.35 -14.12 -28.56
C ASP A 915 -20.23 -14.35 -30.09
N ILE A 916 -21.33 -14.67 -30.78
CA ILE A 916 -21.38 -14.78 -32.25
C ILE A 916 -21.10 -13.42 -32.91
N ASN A 917 -21.67 -12.35 -32.39
CA ASN A 917 -21.42 -11.00 -32.90
C ASN A 917 -19.95 -10.57 -32.72
N GLU A 918 -19.35 -10.88 -31.57
CA GLU A 918 -17.92 -10.68 -31.29
C GLU A 918 -17.05 -11.50 -32.25
N TRP A 919 -17.41 -12.76 -32.47
CA TRP A 919 -16.71 -13.65 -33.40
C TRP A 919 -16.74 -13.12 -34.84
N ALA A 920 -17.92 -12.70 -35.30
CA ALA A 920 -18.08 -12.12 -36.63
C ALA A 920 -17.28 -10.82 -36.80
N ALA A 921 -17.24 -9.96 -35.77
CA ALA A 921 -16.44 -8.75 -35.78
C ALA A 921 -14.94 -9.06 -35.87
N ARG A 922 -14.44 -10.02 -35.07
CA ARG A 922 -13.03 -10.46 -35.06
C ARG A 922 -12.63 -11.11 -36.38
N TYR A 923 -13.49 -11.95 -36.95
CA TYR A 923 -13.25 -12.57 -38.26
C TYR A 923 -13.11 -11.51 -39.36
N ARG A 924 -13.99 -10.49 -39.37
CA ARG A 924 -13.89 -9.36 -40.32
C ARG A 924 -12.58 -8.57 -40.18
N TYR A 925 -12.07 -8.42 -38.95
CA TYR A 925 -10.76 -7.79 -38.74
C TYR A 925 -9.63 -8.63 -39.33
N ALA A 926 -9.68 -9.96 -39.16
CA ALA A 926 -8.67 -10.86 -39.69
C ALA A 926 -8.66 -10.84 -41.22
N GLU A 927 -9.84 -10.92 -41.85
CA GLU A 927 -10.00 -10.84 -43.32
C GLU A 927 -9.44 -9.52 -43.88
N LYS A 928 -9.79 -8.39 -43.27
CA LYS A 928 -9.26 -7.07 -43.67
C LYS A 928 -7.76 -6.94 -43.42
N SER A 929 -7.24 -7.55 -42.35
CA SER A 929 -5.80 -7.55 -42.04
C SER A 929 -5.00 -8.33 -43.10
N VAL A 930 -5.54 -9.44 -43.61
CA VAL A 930 -4.95 -10.17 -44.75
C VAL A 930 -4.93 -9.32 -46.00
N ALA A 931 -6.05 -8.64 -46.32
CA ALA A 931 -6.14 -7.79 -47.51
C ALA A 931 -5.14 -6.61 -47.50
N LEU A 932 -4.75 -6.13 -46.31
CA LEU A 932 -3.81 -5.02 -46.13
C LEU A 932 -2.35 -5.48 -45.93
N MET A 933 -2.08 -6.80 -45.90
CA MET A 933 -0.77 -7.33 -45.53
C MET A 933 0.33 -6.95 -46.51
N ASP A 934 0.07 -7.02 -47.82
CA ASP A 934 1.08 -6.72 -48.85
C ASP A 934 1.51 -5.25 -48.80
N GLU A 935 0.56 -4.33 -48.66
CA GLU A 935 0.83 -2.89 -48.51
C GLU A 935 1.52 -2.55 -47.19
N TYR A 936 1.18 -3.26 -46.12
CA TYR A 936 1.81 -3.15 -44.81
C TYR A 936 3.29 -3.57 -44.87
N LEU A 937 3.59 -4.71 -45.50
CA LEU A 937 4.97 -5.19 -45.69
C LEU A 937 5.78 -4.24 -46.58
N ALA A 938 5.21 -3.72 -47.67
CA ALA A 938 5.86 -2.75 -48.54
C ALA A 938 6.14 -1.39 -47.85
N THR A 939 5.26 -0.99 -46.93
CA THR A 939 5.46 0.24 -46.12
C THR A 939 6.52 -0.01 -45.05
N LYS A 940 6.53 -1.20 -44.45
CA LYS A 940 7.56 -1.62 -43.52
C LYS A 940 8.96 -1.60 -44.15
N GLU A 941 9.14 -2.23 -45.31
CA GLU A 941 10.46 -2.26 -45.99
C GLU A 941 10.97 -0.85 -46.31
N ARG A 942 10.06 0.09 -46.59
CA ARG A 942 10.38 1.51 -46.82
C ARG A 942 10.87 2.22 -45.55
N VAL A 943 10.30 1.87 -44.39
CA VAL A 943 10.67 2.44 -43.09
C VAL A 943 11.98 1.81 -42.57
N GLU A 944 12.16 0.50 -42.75
CA GLU A 944 13.40 -0.23 -42.39
C GLU A 944 14.62 0.15 -43.26
N GLY A 945 14.40 0.61 -44.51
CA GLY A 945 15.45 1.03 -45.45
C GLY A 945 16.14 2.37 -45.14
N THR A 946 15.78 3.05 -44.05
CA THR A 946 16.51 4.23 -43.54
C THR A 946 17.55 3.79 -42.49
N ASP A 947 18.76 4.38 -42.48
CA ASP A 947 20.00 3.98 -41.74
C ASP A 947 19.91 3.80 -40.20
N LYS A 948 18.71 3.74 -39.62
CA LYS A 948 18.47 3.29 -38.25
C LYS A 948 17.81 1.92 -38.34
N ALA A 949 18.36 0.91 -37.69
CA ALA A 949 17.66 -0.35 -37.45
C ALA A 949 16.43 -0.06 -36.56
N VAL A 950 15.32 0.33 -37.19
CA VAL A 950 14.04 0.63 -36.53
C VAL A 950 13.33 -0.70 -36.30
N PRO A 951 13.00 -1.07 -35.06
CA PRO A 951 12.18 -2.25 -34.80
C PRO A 951 10.73 -1.94 -35.20
N VAL A 952 10.38 -2.19 -36.46
CA VAL A 952 8.99 -2.16 -36.92
C VAL A 952 8.28 -3.41 -36.36
N PRO A 953 7.12 -3.26 -35.68
CA PRO A 953 6.50 -4.35 -34.94
C PRO A 953 6.18 -5.54 -35.81
N ILE A 954 6.73 -6.69 -35.43
CA ILE A 954 6.26 -7.99 -35.85
C ILE A 954 5.98 -8.80 -34.58
N LEU A 955 4.71 -9.14 -34.37
CA LEU A 955 4.34 -10.25 -33.49
C LEU A 955 4.35 -11.59 -34.25
N THR A 956 4.56 -11.57 -35.57
CA THR A 956 4.49 -12.71 -36.49
C THR A 956 5.77 -12.89 -37.32
N ALA A 957 6.73 -13.66 -36.82
CA ALA A 957 8.00 -13.91 -37.52
C ALA A 957 7.87 -14.75 -38.82
N SER A 958 6.66 -15.17 -39.19
CA SER A 958 6.37 -16.07 -40.32
C SER A 958 6.21 -15.31 -41.64
N SER A 959 6.67 -15.92 -42.74
CA SER A 959 6.50 -15.40 -44.09
C SER A 959 5.02 -15.32 -44.49
N PRO A 960 4.62 -14.35 -45.35
CA PRO A 960 3.24 -14.13 -45.78
C PRO A 960 2.59 -15.30 -46.53
N LEU A 961 3.33 -16.33 -46.94
CA LEU A 961 2.81 -17.39 -47.81
C LEU A 961 1.96 -18.49 -47.12
N GLU A 962 1.86 -18.53 -45.79
CA GLU A 962 1.15 -19.63 -45.09
C GLU A 962 -0.14 -19.22 -44.35
N LEU A 963 -0.45 -17.93 -44.21
CA LEU A 963 -1.61 -17.46 -43.43
C LEU A 963 -2.80 -17.13 -44.35
N LYS A 964 -3.45 -18.15 -44.89
CA LYS A 964 -4.75 -17.99 -45.57
C LYS A 964 -5.86 -18.00 -44.51
N VAL A 965 -6.54 -16.87 -44.32
CA VAL A 965 -7.77 -16.83 -43.51
C VAL A 965 -8.93 -17.27 -44.41
N THR A 966 -9.19 -18.58 -44.44
CA THR A 966 -10.35 -19.18 -45.12
C THR A 966 -11.26 -19.86 -44.10
N LEU A 967 -12.58 -19.65 -44.26
CA LEU A 967 -13.56 -20.49 -43.56
C LEU A 967 -13.66 -21.81 -44.31
N GLU A 968 -13.17 -22.86 -43.67
CA GLU A 968 -13.25 -24.23 -44.16
C GLU A 968 -14.15 -25.04 -43.24
N GLU A 969 -15.02 -25.85 -43.84
CA GLU A 969 -15.80 -26.83 -43.08
C GLU A 969 -14.85 -27.94 -42.63
N ALA A 970 -14.45 -27.87 -41.35
CA ALA A 970 -13.52 -28.80 -40.76
C ALA A 970 -14.14 -29.50 -39.55
N HIS A 971 -13.68 -30.73 -39.30
CA HIS A 971 -14.08 -31.50 -38.13
C HIS A 971 -13.63 -30.80 -36.83
N GLU A 972 -14.38 -30.95 -35.72
CA GLU A 972 -14.08 -30.30 -34.43
C GLU A 972 -12.64 -30.58 -33.96
N PHE A 973 -12.12 -31.78 -34.25
CA PHE A 973 -10.74 -32.16 -33.94
C PHE A 973 -9.68 -31.26 -34.61
N ALA A 974 -9.93 -30.77 -35.83
CA ALA A 974 -9.00 -29.88 -36.53
C ALA A 974 -8.96 -28.49 -35.87
N LEU A 975 -10.10 -28.00 -35.38
CA LEU A 975 -10.16 -26.77 -34.58
C LEU A 975 -9.37 -26.91 -33.27
N LEU A 976 -9.51 -28.04 -32.58
CA LEU A 976 -8.74 -28.32 -31.36
C LEU A 976 -7.24 -28.35 -31.62
N ASP A 977 -6.82 -29.02 -32.70
CA ASP A 977 -5.42 -29.07 -33.11
C ASP A 977 -4.86 -27.68 -33.40
N GLN A 978 -5.56 -26.89 -34.21
CA GLN A 978 -5.14 -25.53 -34.56
C GLN A 978 -5.04 -24.62 -33.32
N ILE A 979 -6.01 -24.68 -32.40
CA ILE A 979 -5.95 -23.93 -31.12
C ILE A 979 -4.71 -24.35 -30.31
N THR A 980 -4.42 -25.64 -30.23
CA THR A 980 -3.26 -26.14 -29.47
C THR A 980 -1.93 -25.76 -30.10
N GLN A 981 -1.78 -25.86 -31.42
CA GLN A 981 -0.56 -25.47 -32.13
C GLN A 981 -0.33 -23.95 -32.09
N MET A 982 -1.38 -23.15 -32.29
CA MET A 982 -1.28 -21.68 -32.22
C MET A 982 -0.88 -21.18 -30.83
N SER A 983 -1.14 -21.95 -29.78
CA SER A 983 -0.79 -21.61 -28.40
C SER A 983 0.73 -21.58 -28.14
N GLU A 984 1.53 -22.19 -29.02
CA GLU A 984 2.99 -22.10 -28.99
C GLU A 984 3.51 -20.76 -29.52
N PHE A 985 2.85 -20.24 -30.57
CA PHE A 985 3.27 -19.03 -31.30
C PHE A 985 2.60 -17.75 -30.80
N THR A 986 1.44 -17.85 -30.12
CA THR A 986 0.68 -16.69 -29.65
C THR A 986 0.58 -16.65 -28.12
N THR A 987 1.15 -15.61 -27.52
CA THR A 987 1.05 -15.38 -26.08
C THR A 987 -0.39 -15.03 -25.70
N GLY A 988 -0.86 -15.60 -24.58
CA GLY A 988 -2.19 -15.33 -24.02
C GLY A 988 -3.34 -16.22 -24.52
N PHE A 989 -3.14 -17.06 -25.54
CA PHE A 989 -4.20 -17.89 -26.16
C PHE A 989 -4.20 -19.38 -25.80
N LYS A 990 -3.58 -19.75 -24.67
CA LYS A 990 -3.59 -21.16 -24.21
C LYS A 990 -5.00 -21.58 -23.78
N ASN A 991 -5.56 -22.56 -24.48
CA ASN A 991 -6.85 -23.16 -24.17
C ASN A 991 -6.68 -24.60 -23.72
N ARG A 992 -6.62 -24.76 -22.40
CA ARG A 992 -6.38 -26.05 -21.76
C ARG A 992 -7.54 -27.02 -21.93
N GLU A 993 -8.77 -26.51 -21.99
CA GLU A 993 -9.95 -27.34 -22.17
C GLU A 993 -9.90 -28.02 -23.54
N ALA A 994 -9.58 -27.25 -24.59
CA ALA A 994 -9.37 -27.78 -25.93
C ALA A 994 -8.22 -28.80 -25.98
N GLU A 995 -7.11 -28.55 -25.27
CA GLU A 995 -5.96 -29.46 -25.20
C GLU A 995 -6.31 -30.80 -24.52
N LEU A 996 -7.03 -30.74 -23.40
CA LEU A 996 -7.48 -31.95 -22.69
C LEU A 996 -8.48 -32.75 -23.53
N GLU A 997 -9.41 -32.07 -24.20
CA GLU A 997 -10.36 -32.71 -25.08
C GLU A 997 -9.66 -33.39 -26.26
N LYS A 998 -8.69 -32.71 -26.89
CA LYS A 998 -7.87 -33.30 -27.95
C LYS A 998 -7.17 -34.58 -27.48
N ASN A 999 -6.51 -34.52 -26.32
CA ASN A 999 -5.81 -35.66 -25.75
C ASN A 999 -6.77 -36.80 -25.36
N ALA A 1000 -7.97 -36.48 -24.90
CA ALA A 1000 -9.01 -37.47 -24.60
C ALA A 1000 -9.53 -38.16 -25.87
N ILE A 1001 -9.75 -37.40 -26.96
CA ILE A 1001 -10.15 -37.94 -28.27
C ILE A 1001 -9.07 -38.88 -28.81
N LEU A 1002 -7.80 -38.43 -28.83
CA LEU A 1002 -6.67 -39.26 -29.26
C LEU A 1002 -6.53 -40.53 -28.41
N SER A 1003 -6.70 -40.42 -27.09
CA SER A 1003 -6.61 -41.57 -26.19
C SER A 1003 -7.75 -42.57 -26.41
N LYS A 1004 -8.98 -42.11 -26.65
CA LYS A 1004 -10.13 -42.99 -26.98
C LYS A 1004 -9.89 -43.74 -28.28
N MET A 1005 -9.38 -43.05 -29.29
CA MET A 1005 -9.00 -43.64 -30.56
C MET A 1005 -7.89 -44.69 -30.39
N MET A 1006 -6.85 -44.41 -29.59
CA MET A 1006 -5.79 -45.38 -29.28
C MET A 1006 -6.36 -46.66 -28.65
N VAL A 1007 -7.23 -46.51 -27.63
CA VAL A 1007 -7.85 -47.65 -26.94
C VAL A 1007 -8.71 -48.48 -27.89
N ALA A 1008 -9.51 -47.85 -28.75
CA ALA A 1008 -10.34 -48.55 -29.72
C ALA A 1008 -9.52 -49.35 -30.75
N ASN A 1009 -8.25 -49.00 -30.94
CA ASN A 1009 -7.31 -49.67 -31.85
C ASN A 1009 -6.31 -50.59 -31.14
N GLY A 1010 -6.48 -50.83 -29.84
CA GLY A 1010 -5.59 -51.70 -29.06
C GLY A 1010 -4.22 -51.11 -28.75
N ILE A 1011 -4.04 -49.80 -28.91
CA ILE A 1011 -2.81 -49.05 -28.58
C ILE A 1011 -2.94 -48.52 -27.15
N LYS A 1012 -1.87 -48.59 -26.35
CA LYS A 1012 -1.90 -48.06 -24.99
C LYS A 1012 -2.01 -46.53 -25.03
N PRO A 1013 -2.91 -45.89 -24.25
CA PRO A 1013 -3.08 -44.43 -24.25
C PRO A 1013 -1.92 -43.74 -23.50
N PHE A 1014 -0.74 -43.72 -24.13
CA PHE A 1014 0.51 -43.27 -23.50
C PHE A 1014 0.54 -41.76 -23.22
N LEU A 1015 -0.24 -40.94 -23.94
CA LEU A 1015 -0.38 -39.50 -23.70
C LEU A 1015 -0.78 -39.17 -22.26
N LEU A 1016 -1.58 -40.04 -21.62
CA LEU A 1016 -2.01 -39.89 -20.23
C LEU A 1016 -0.88 -40.17 -19.22
N GLY A 1017 0.19 -40.84 -19.64
CA GLY A 1017 1.37 -41.14 -18.83
C GLY A 1017 2.54 -40.16 -19.01
N LEU A 1018 2.45 -39.24 -19.97
CA LEU A 1018 3.48 -38.24 -20.26
C LEU A 1018 3.34 -37.00 -19.36
N ASN A 1019 4.44 -36.26 -19.17
CA ASN A 1019 4.34 -34.94 -18.54
C ASN A 1019 3.71 -33.92 -19.50
N GLU A 1020 3.13 -32.83 -18.98
CA GLU A 1020 2.33 -31.88 -19.78
C GLU A 1020 3.04 -31.34 -21.03
N GLN A 1021 4.34 -31.04 -20.98
CA GLN A 1021 5.05 -30.54 -22.17
C GLN A 1021 5.25 -31.63 -23.21
N GLN A 1022 5.56 -32.85 -22.76
CA GLN A 1022 5.67 -34.03 -23.62
C GLN A 1022 4.33 -34.44 -24.22
N ALA A 1023 3.24 -34.36 -23.43
CA ALA A 1023 1.89 -34.65 -23.90
C ALA A 1023 1.41 -33.61 -24.91
N HIS A 1024 1.79 -32.34 -24.74
CA HIS A 1024 1.52 -31.27 -25.71
C HIS A 1024 2.24 -31.54 -27.04
N GLU A 1025 3.57 -31.72 -27.01
CA GLU A 1025 4.39 -31.96 -28.20
C GLU A 1025 3.98 -33.25 -28.92
N ALA A 1026 3.81 -34.35 -28.18
CA ALA A 1026 3.35 -35.62 -28.75
C ALA A 1026 1.91 -35.53 -29.26
N GLY A 1027 1.02 -34.86 -28.53
CA GLY A 1027 -0.36 -34.65 -28.92
C GLY A 1027 -0.49 -33.84 -30.22
N ASN A 1028 0.28 -32.75 -30.36
CA ASN A 1028 0.37 -31.93 -31.57
C ASN A 1028 0.92 -32.72 -32.76
N LEU A 1029 1.98 -33.51 -32.53
CA LEU A 1029 2.59 -34.33 -33.58
C LEU A 1029 1.64 -35.44 -34.08
N LEU A 1030 0.94 -36.11 -33.16
CA LEU A 1030 -0.05 -37.12 -33.50
C LEU A 1030 -1.26 -36.55 -34.24
N SER A 1031 -1.77 -35.40 -33.80
CA SER A 1031 -2.88 -34.74 -34.47
C SER A 1031 -2.49 -34.25 -35.87
N ALA A 1032 -1.29 -33.70 -36.05
CA ALA A 1032 -0.77 -33.31 -37.35
C ALA A 1032 -0.67 -34.51 -38.31
N LEU A 1033 -0.12 -35.63 -37.86
CA LEU A 1033 -0.04 -36.86 -38.66
C LEU A 1033 -1.41 -37.42 -39.03
N LEU A 1034 -2.35 -37.40 -38.07
CA LEU A 1034 -3.73 -37.84 -38.30
C LEU A 1034 -4.42 -36.99 -39.37
N LEU A 1035 -4.30 -35.67 -39.26
CA LEU A 1035 -4.92 -34.72 -40.19
C LEU A 1035 -4.26 -34.72 -41.58
N GLN A 1036 -2.98 -35.09 -41.67
CA GLN A 1036 -2.28 -35.25 -42.95
C GLN A 1036 -2.68 -36.53 -43.70
N GLN A 1037 -2.92 -37.64 -42.98
CA GLN A 1037 -3.13 -38.96 -43.59
C GLN A 1037 -4.60 -39.39 -43.69
N VAL A 1038 -5.49 -38.78 -42.91
CA VAL A 1038 -6.92 -39.13 -42.88
C VAL A 1038 -7.76 -38.02 -43.49
N ARG A 1039 -8.56 -38.36 -44.51
CA ARG A 1039 -9.48 -37.40 -45.15
C ARG A 1039 -10.57 -36.97 -44.17
N GLY A 1040 -11.00 -35.70 -44.24
CA GLY A 1040 -11.94 -35.11 -43.28
C GLY A 1040 -13.25 -35.88 -43.04
N HIS A 1041 -13.79 -36.57 -44.05
CA HIS A 1041 -15.02 -37.37 -43.92
C HIS A 1041 -14.80 -38.74 -43.25
N GLU A 1042 -13.59 -39.28 -43.26
CA GLU A 1042 -13.23 -40.55 -42.61
C GLU A 1042 -12.70 -40.33 -41.18
N LEU A 1043 -12.34 -39.09 -40.85
CA LEU A 1043 -11.73 -38.71 -39.58
C LEU A 1043 -12.60 -39.08 -38.38
N ASP A 1044 -13.91 -38.86 -38.48
CA ASP A 1044 -14.86 -39.15 -37.41
C ASP A 1044 -15.03 -40.66 -37.17
N GLU A 1045 -14.93 -41.48 -38.23
CA GLU A 1045 -14.95 -42.95 -38.13
C GLU A 1045 -13.66 -43.51 -37.51
N VAL A 1046 -12.52 -42.91 -37.83
CA VAL A 1046 -11.20 -43.28 -37.28
C VAL A 1046 -11.11 -42.88 -35.81
N LEU A 1047 -11.49 -41.65 -35.45
CA LEU A 1047 -11.46 -41.14 -34.08
C LEU A 1047 -12.38 -41.93 -33.13
N ASN A 1048 -13.56 -42.34 -33.60
CA ASN A 1048 -14.50 -43.17 -32.85
C ASN A 1048 -14.15 -44.68 -32.88
N GLY A 1049 -13.10 -45.06 -33.62
CA GLY A 1049 -12.63 -46.46 -33.73
C GLY A 1049 -13.54 -47.39 -34.52
N LYS A 1050 -14.50 -46.85 -35.30
CA LYS A 1050 -15.31 -47.63 -36.25
C LYS A 1050 -14.46 -48.13 -37.42
N ARG A 1051 -13.47 -47.34 -37.82
CA ARG A 1051 -12.45 -47.68 -38.80
C ARG A 1051 -11.10 -47.83 -38.11
N GLN A 1052 -10.44 -48.96 -38.31
CA GLN A 1052 -9.20 -49.26 -37.61
C GLN A 1052 -8.02 -48.48 -38.19
N LEU A 1053 -7.09 -48.04 -37.34
CA LEU A 1053 -5.82 -47.41 -37.70
C LEU A 1053 -4.99 -48.27 -38.68
N ASN A 1054 -5.18 -49.60 -38.66
CA ASN A 1054 -4.56 -50.53 -39.60
C ASN A 1054 -4.90 -50.27 -41.07
N SER A 1055 -5.98 -49.53 -41.38
CA SER A 1055 -6.26 -49.10 -42.76
C SER A 1055 -5.33 -47.98 -43.25
N TYR A 1056 -4.53 -47.39 -42.36
CA TYR A 1056 -3.53 -46.36 -42.65
C TYR A 1056 -2.15 -46.83 -42.11
N PRO A 1057 -1.36 -47.58 -42.90
CA PRO A 1057 -0.15 -48.25 -42.44
C PRO A 1057 0.91 -47.29 -41.88
N GLY A 1058 1.10 -46.14 -42.52
CA GLY A 1058 2.04 -45.10 -42.06
C GLY A 1058 1.66 -44.53 -40.69
N LEU A 1059 0.36 -44.25 -40.49
CA LEU A 1059 -0.20 -43.77 -39.24
C LEU A 1059 -0.04 -44.83 -38.13
N ALA A 1060 -0.45 -46.08 -38.40
CA ALA A 1060 -0.34 -47.18 -37.43
C ALA A 1060 1.11 -47.43 -37.00
N ASN A 1061 2.06 -47.27 -37.92
CA ASN A 1061 3.49 -47.40 -37.62
C ASN A 1061 3.99 -46.22 -36.78
N ALA A 1062 3.61 -44.98 -37.11
CA ALA A 1062 4.00 -43.81 -36.33
C ALA A 1062 3.48 -43.87 -34.87
N PHE A 1063 2.23 -44.31 -34.66
CA PHE A 1063 1.68 -44.50 -33.32
C PHE A 1063 2.40 -45.61 -32.53
N LYS A 1064 2.82 -46.70 -33.18
CA LYS A 1064 3.62 -47.78 -32.55
C LYS A 1064 5.04 -47.32 -32.21
N VAL A 1065 5.72 -46.62 -33.12
CA VAL A 1065 7.05 -46.05 -32.87
C VAL A 1065 6.99 -45.09 -31.68
N LEU A 1066 5.97 -44.23 -31.63
CA LEU A 1066 5.74 -43.33 -30.50
C LEU A 1066 5.41 -44.10 -29.21
N GLU A 1067 4.59 -45.15 -29.26
CA GLU A 1067 4.31 -46.00 -28.10
C GLU A 1067 5.58 -46.67 -27.53
N GLU A 1068 6.48 -47.14 -28.40
CA GLU A 1068 7.74 -47.79 -28.02
C GLU A 1068 8.79 -46.80 -27.48
N HIS A 1069 8.82 -45.57 -28.00
CA HIS A 1069 9.83 -44.56 -27.66
C HIS A 1069 9.34 -43.51 -26.65
N ALA A 1070 8.04 -43.46 -26.33
CA ALA A 1070 7.45 -42.58 -25.31
C ALA A 1070 7.67 -43.10 -23.88
N THR A 1071 8.88 -43.56 -23.56
CA THR A 1071 9.30 -43.85 -22.19
C THR A 1071 9.89 -42.59 -21.54
N PRO A 1072 9.69 -42.39 -20.22
CA PRO A 1072 10.21 -41.22 -19.50
C PRO A 1072 11.75 -41.05 -19.63
N GLU A 1073 12.48 -42.14 -19.81
CA GLU A 1073 13.94 -42.17 -19.94
C GLU A 1073 14.44 -41.78 -21.34
N ALA A 1074 13.72 -42.14 -22.41
CA ALA A 1074 14.12 -41.85 -23.80
C ALA A 1074 13.86 -40.38 -24.21
N LEU A 1075 12.87 -39.72 -23.59
CA LEU A 1075 12.47 -38.34 -23.88
C LEU A 1075 13.17 -37.28 -23.00
N ALA A 1076 14.09 -37.68 -22.12
CA ALA A 1076 14.87 -36.77 -21.28
C ALA A 1076 16.07 -36.13 -22.02
N ASP A 1077 16.45 -36.67 -23.18
CA ASP A 1077 17.53 -36.16 -24.02
C ASP A 1077 16.98 -35.23 -25.12
N ARG A 1078 17.52 -34.01 -25.24
CA ARG A 1078 17.12 -33.02 -26.26
C ARG A 1078 17.32 -33.55 -27.70
N HIS A 1079 18.22 -34.51 -27.89
CA HIS A 1079 18.39 -35.20 -29.18
C HIS A 1079 17.32 -36.26 -29.48
N GLY A 1080 16.61 -36.77 -28.46
CA GLY A 1080 15.58 -37.80 -28.60
C GLY A 1080 14.29 -37.29 -29.26
N ALA A 1081 13.82 -36.09 -28.90
CA ALA A 1081 12.65 -35.45 -29.51
C ALA A 1081 12.89 -35.07 -30.98
N SER A 1082 14.09 -34.56 -31.29
CA SER A 1082 14.52 -34.27 -32.66
C SER A 1082 14.68 -35.54 -33.50
N ARG A 1083 15.20 -36.65 -32.92
CA ARG A 1083 15.22 -37.97 -33.57
C ARG A 1083 13.82 -38.52 -33.85
N LEU A 1084 12.86 -38.36 -32.94
CA LEU A 1084 11.46 -38.78 -33.13
C LEU A 1084 10.79 -38.00 -34.26
N ALA A 1085 11.00 -36.69 -34.34
CA ALA A 1085 10.53 -35.87 -35.47
C ALA A 1085 11.18 -36.28 -36.80
N THR A 1086 12.47 -36.68 -36.78
CA THR A 1086 13.20 -37.15 -37.97
C THR A 1086 12.73 -38.56 -38.40
N LEU A 1087 12.51 -39.47 -37.46
CA LEU A 1087 11.99 -40.83 -37.69
C LEU A 1087 10.57 -40.82 -38.26
N VAL A 1088 9.74 -39.85 -37.84
CA VAL A 1088 8.37 -39.68 -38.35
C VAL A 1088 8.38 -39.01 -39.74
N ALA A 1089 9.29 -38.07 -40.00
CA ALA A 1089 9.47 -37.46 -41.31
C ALA A 1089 9.93 -38.47 -42.37
N ASP A 1090 10.81 -39.43 -42.01
CA ASP A 1090 11.24 -40.52 -42.91
C ASP A 1090 10.11 -41.52 -43.26
N VAL A 1091 9.09 -41.64 -42.40
CA VAL A 1091 7.92 -42.52 -42.65
C VAL A 1091 6.90 -41.88 -43.60
N GLY A 1092 6.83 -40.54 -43.65
CA GLY A 1092 5.99 -39.82 -44.61
C GLY A 1092 6.57 -39.75 -46.03
N GLY A 1093 7.86 -40.03 -46.21
CA GLY A 1093 8.56 -39.91 -47.49
C GLY A 1093 8.45 -41.12 -48.43
N GLN A 1094 7.84 -42.24 -48.02
CA GLN A 1094 7.91 -43.50 -48.79
C GLN A 1094 6.76 -43.77 -49.79
N ASP A 1095 5.71 -42.94 -49.89
CA ASP A 1095 4.58 -43.18 -50.80
C ASP A 1095 4.20 -42.00 -51.71
N HIS A 1096 5.17 -41.17 -52.11
CA HIS A 1096 4.93 -40.00 -52.99
C HIS A 1096 5.13 -40.23 -54.50
N HIS A 1097 4.98 -41.46 -55.02
CA HIS A 1097 5.18 -41.75 -56.45
C HIS A 1097 4.01 -42.39 -57.22
N ALA A 1098 2.76 -42.29 -56.76
CA ALA A 1098 1.66 -42.97 -57.48
C ALA A 1098 0.32 -42.22 -57.63
N PHE A 1099 0.21 -40.91 -57.37
CA PHE A 1099 -1.07 -40.20 -57.53
C PHE A 1099 -0.95 -38.79 -58.15
N ASP A 1100 -0.01 -38.60 -59.08
CA ASP A 1100 -0.01 -37.46 -60.02
C ASP A 1100 -0.22 -38.02 -61.45
N ASP A 1101 -1.46 -38.38 -61.76
CA ASP A 1101 -2.01 -38.30 -63.12
C ASP A 1101 -3.52 -38.55 -63.04
N GLU A 1102 -4.29 -37.78 -63.80
CA GLU A 1102 -5.77 -37.71 -63.84
C GLU A 1102 -6.43 -36.80 -62.79
N GLY A 1103 -6.45 -35.50 -63.12
CA GLY A 1103 -7.25 -34.48 -62.43
C GLY A 1103 -7.18 -33.06 -63.01
N GLU A 1104 -6.54 -32.83 -64.16
CA GLU A 1104 -6.82 -31.65 -64.99
C GLU A 1104 -8.18 -31.84 -65.67
N GLU A 1105 -9.24 -31.32 -65.06
CA GLU A 1105 -10.51 -30.87 -65.65
C GLU A 1105 -11.59 -30.93 -64.56
N LEU A 1106 -11.82 -29.82 -63.83
CA LEU A 1106 -13.10 -29.44 -63.21
C LEU A 1106 -12.92 -28.20 -62.30
N PHE A 1107 -12.56 -27.07 -62.90
CA PHE A 1107 -12.91 -25.75 -62.38
C PHE A 1107 -13.28 -24.84 -63.55
N GLY A 1108 -14.57 -24.88 -63.88
CA GLY A 1108 -15.34 -23.80 -64.48
C GLY A 1108 -16.35 -23.29 -63.46
#